data_AF-A0A969ED27-F1
#
_entry.id   AF-A0A969ED27-F1
#
_cell.length_a   1.000
_cell.length_b   1.000
_cell.length_c   1.000
_cell.angle_alpha   90.00
_cell.angle_beta   90.00
_cell.angle_gamma   90.00
#
_symmetry.space_group_name_H-M   'P 1'
#
loop_
_entity.id
_entity.type
_entity.pdbx_description
1 polymer ?
#
loop_
_entity_poly.entity_id
_entity_poly.type
_entity_poly.pdbx_seq_one_letter_code
_entity_poly.pdbx_strand_id
1 'polypeptide(L)'
;QQKALERQARQEAEHQAKLAKLLPTPDRDRHFRRIASHAGLGHRHRQHLQKERGLTDEQINQAINDNLFWSWVDDAQIPALPLNLPGINPATGKLRNYYQGLTIAVPNVHGEIVGAQIRPDFGGNYFWVSSDSNKLDIPGAGPQLPNGEPPISVHQIPGSTTIGLVDSVALKPYLASQRLGITFVGATGDNFASSLKTFKETLDTLQPETLIFYPDAGDISNPHVNKAIEKTFTLIEEWGYNLIVGWWGQTDYDDDCDIDELPLDQIDQIQHLTPNAYLQLAQAAIQDQWRIEQEKQARKTWNKSRQYTPTKVINEQWFTVNPQDLEGVDIFALKSTMGTGKTEWLRQYFEHVDKGAVAIGYRNSLLLQSCERWPGFYHLHSDSAFDLVRDPHSRIACCIDSLNRFADKDFEGKIIILDESLSVVLHSLMSNTLLGKRDQCLAKLEAAIKNAAVVIPMDGNNTDVIVDYIAKLRGGGQVVKVLNTYQRKKLRIELLDKTLTSKGKAIDERSPVLQLALDTLVSLDQAPEHCARSIVLFSDSQRQCQIAEEIFERRGYSTLRVDSKTSTSKEVKDFLKDPDTYLEENQPRVLIYSPTAESGLSVGIQDYFYKGFGMFFGVLPISSMTQMMQRVRDLGEIAIWCRKYAFSEEYEGTRSLFPKRVRELMMDYLQADAMACLKGSDREAVAQQWVKELLRAYDDPHLMTHNILAAALNYEQQHTWECLKTVLTEAGHHVAIIDRLQSDHLKAESTEIRERILDSDAASIFNAENITMEQAIRIKSRWSSSLDERWSCEKAFLCHRLPGIQHTEIWGPELIKELLFKQRSLIPSLERWWLLNHMDAAKERSLQRWEQIMAQEQSPFLPDIRSDFALLQAMQEIGLLRLFEGDVPFNENSEVIQEIYRKCKRRKVATALRRRVGRQGPMEFVSRLTRLVGGSTESEQSWVRDESRGKRSYFFLSPETDEVKSVLLECINQRLQKYCAETAETIDSKGDGAATPMAQNYINIGADVAIGMEDPDPLDEEENSAEREVIQLPFISPSALIKVGDIVRRVEDGARFRVKSVSDGRAWLQWLDQFSPKVDILLPLQDLEVLVNPSASRKTKPIREFPEMTG
;
A
#
# COMPACT_ATOMS: atom_id res chain seq x y z
N GLN A 1 -37.56 25.02 -9.53
CA GLN A 1 -38.35 24.52 -8.39
C GLN A 1 -39.81 24.25 -8.77
N GLN A 2 -40.57 25.21 -9.31
CA GLN A 2 -41.99 25.01 -9.65
C GLN A 2 -42.25 23.88 -10.67
N LYS A 3 -41.45 23.77 -11.74
CA LYS A 3 -41.48 22.62 -12.66
C LYS A 3 -41.14 21.26 -12.02
N ALA A 4 -40.36 21.26 -10.93
CA ALA A 4 -40.04 20.04 -10.20
C ALA A 4 -41.22 19.61 -9.32
N LEU A 5 -41.89 20.58 -8.66
CA LEU A 5 -43.12 20.37 -7.90
C LEU A 5 -44.29 19.89 -8.78
N GLU A 6 -44.49 20.49 -9.95
CA GLU A 6 -45.53 20.06 -10.91
C GLU A 6 -45.26 18.65 -11.44
N ARG A 7 -44.00 18.33 -11.74
CA ARG A 7 -43.60 16.98 -12.16
C ARG A 7 -43.84 15.97 -11.04
N GLN A 8 -43.55 16.33 -9.80
CA GLN A 8 -43.75 15.47 -8.63
C GLN A 8 -45.23 15.24 -8.36
N ALA A 9 -46.07 16.28 -8.38
CA ALA A 9 -47.51 16.17 -8.21
C ALA A 9 -48.16 15.32 -9.33
N ARG A 10 -47.69 15.46 -10.57
CA ARG A 10 -48.16 14.62 -11.70
C ARG A 10 -47.76 13.16 -11.52
N GLN A 11 -46.53 12.89 -11.09
CA GLN A 11 -46.05 11.53 -10.81
C GLN A 11 -46.83 10.90 -9.65
N GLU A 12 -47.14 11.66 -8.58
CA GLU A 12 -47.99 11.20 -7.48
C GLU A 12 -49.42 10.91 -7.94
N ALA A 13 -50.02 11.78 -8.76
CA ALA A 13 -51.36 11.55 -9.29
C ALA A 13 -51.42 10.31 -10.21
N GLU A 14 -50.45 10.13 -11.10
CA GLU A 14 -50.31 8.94 -11.94
C GLU A 14 -50.11 7.68 -11.10
N HIS A 15 -49.32 7.76 -10.02
CA HIS A 15 -49.09 6.65 -9.09
C HIS A 15 -50.37 6.28 -8.32
N GLN A 16 -51.08 7.26 -7.75
CA GLN A 16 -52.36 7.04 -7.05
C GLN A 16 -53.43 6.44 -7.97
N ALA A 17 -53.51 6.92 -9.22
CA ALA A 17 -54.42 6.36 -10.21
C ALA A 17 -54.07 4.90 -10.59
N LYS A 18 -52.78 4.50 -10.51
CA LYS A 18 -52.34 3.12 -10.70
C LYS A 18 -52.73 2.25 -9.50
N LEU A 19 -52.54 2.74 -8.28
CA LEU A 19 -52.90 2.03 -7.04
C LEU A 19 -54.40 1.78 -6.92
N ALA A 20 -55.24 2.74 -7.30
CA ALA A 20 -56.70 2.61 -7.27
C ALA A 20 -57.26 1.50 -8.18
N LYS A 21 -56.46 0.99 -9.12
CA LYS A 21 -56.83 -0.11 -10.03
C LYS A 21 -56.42 -1.49 -9.51
N LEU A 22 -55.67 -1.55 -8.41
CA LEU A 22 -55.23 -2.81 -7.80
C LEU A 22 -56.40 -3.49 -7.08
N LEU A 23 -56.42 -4.82 -7.13
CA LEU A 23 -57.42 -5.60 -6.41
C LEU A 23 -57.27 -5.43 -4.89
N PRO A 24 -58.39 -5.26 -4.15
CA PRO A 24 -58.41 -5.36 -2.70
C PRO A 24 -57.86 -6.69 -2.19
N THR A 25 -57.32 -6.70 -0.98
CA THR A 25 -56.71 -7.88 -0.37
C THR A 25 -57.62 -9.12 -0.32
N PRO A 26 -58.90 -9.03 0.09
CA PRO A 26 -59.79 -10.20 0.14
C PRO A 26 -60.04 -10.82 -1.24
N ASP A 27 -60.07 -9.99 -2.29
CA ASP A 27 -60.23 -10.47 -3.66
C ASP A 27 -58.96 -11.17 -4.16
N ARG A 28 -57.77 -10.65 -3.78
CA ARG A 28 -56.50 -11.32 -4.08
C ARG A 28 -56.44 -12.70 -3.44
N ASP A 29 -56.79 -12.81 -2.16
CA ASP A 29 -56.81 -14.09 -1.44
C ASP A 29 -57.68 -15.12 -2.16
N ARG A 30 -58.94 -14.73 -2.44
CA ARG A 30 -59.90 -15.58 -3.14
C ARG A 30 -59.34 -16.10 -4.47
N HIS A 31 -58.68 -15.24 -5.24
CA HIS A 31 -58.17 -15.61 -6.56
C HIS A 31 -56.87 -16.42 -6.49
N PHE A 32 -55.93 -16.11 -5.60
CA PHE A 32 -54.73 -16.93 -5.42
C PHE A 32 -55.05 -18.32 -4.88
N ARG A 33 -55.96 -18.44 -3.89
CA ARG A 33 -56.44 -19.75 -3.40
C ARG A 33 -57.09 -20.57 -4.51
N ARG A 34 -57.82 -19.92 -5.42
CA ARG A 34 -58.38 -20.57 -6.61
C ARG A 34 -57.29 -21.08 -7.56
N ILE A 35 -56.23 -20.31 -7.78
CA ILE A 35 -55.07 -20.73 -8.59
C ILE A 35 -54.41 -21.96 -7.94
N ALA A 36 -54.09 -21.87 -6.66
CA ALA A 36 -53.44 -22.94 -5.91
C ALA A 36 -54.26 -24.23 -5.90
N SER A 37 -55.58 -24.13 -5.65
CA SER A 37 -56.49 -25.28 -5.65
C SER A 37 -56.63 -25.93 -7.02
N HIS A 38 -56.56 -25.13 -8.10
CA HIS A 38 -56.65 -25.65 -9.47
C HIS A 38 -55.34 -26.31 -9.93
N ALA A 39 -54.20 -25.71 -9.57
CA ALA A 39 -52.88 -26.17 -10.01
C ALA A 39 -52.37 -27.37 -9.20
N GLY A 40 -52.57 -27.36 -7.88
CA GLY A 40 -51.96 -28.34 -6.96
C GLY A 40 -50.43 -28.28 -6.92
N LEU A 41 -49.83 -29.20 -6.16
CA LEU A 41 -48.37 -29.34 -6.06
C LEU A 41 -47.89 -30.58 -6.84
N GLY A 42 -47.09 -30.34 -7.87
CA GLY A 42 -46.48 -31.39 -8.69
C GLY A 42 -45.48 -32.25 -7.91
N HIS A 43 -45.35 -33.51 -8.31
CA HIS A 43 -44.49 -34.49 -7.65
C HIS A 43 -43.02 -34.05 -7.52
N ARG A 44 -42.46 -33.40 -8.56
CA ARG A 44 -41.08 -32.88 -8.55
C ARG A 44 -40.87 -31.84 -7.45
N HIS A 45 -41.79 -30.88 -7.32
CA HIS A 45 -41.71 -29.84 -6.30
C HIS A 45 -41.91 -30.40 -4.89
N ARG A 46 -42.82 -31.38 -4.71
CA ARG A 46 -42.95 -32.10 -3.43
C ARG A 46 -41.63 -32.75 -3.03
N GLN A 47 -40.98 -33.48 -3.95
CA GLN A 47 -39.69 -34.11 -3.66
C GLN A 47 -38.60 -33.10 -3.31
N HIS A 48 -38.58 -31.93 -3.97
CA HIS A 48 -37.64 -30.86 -3.64
C HIS A 48 -37.85 -30.33 -2.21
N LEU A 49 -39.11 -30.05 -1.83
CA LEU A 49 -39.45 -29.60 -0.48
C LEU A 49 -39.06 -30.62 0.61
N GLN A 50 -39.21 -31.91 0.32
CA GLN A 50 -38.82 -32.97 1.25
C GLN A 50 -37.30 -33.11 1.36
N LYS A 51 -36.62 -33.31 0.22
CA LYS A 51 -35.21 -33.73 0.20
C LYS A 51 -34.24 -32.58 0.41
N GLU A 52 -34.52 -31.43 -0.20
CA GLU A 52 -33.62 -30.28 -0.21
C GLU A 52 -33.99 -29.24 0.85
N ARG A 53 -35.25 -29.20 1.29
CA ARG A 53 -35.75 -28.22 2.29
C ARG A 53 -36.16 -28.85 3.62
N GLY A 54 -36.12 -30.18 3.73
CA GLY A 54 -36.32 -30.89 4.99
C GLY A 54 -37.74 -30.87 5.57
N LEU A 55 -38.76 -30.54 4.77
CA LEU A 55 -40.15 -30.57 5.24
C LEU A 55 -40.70 -32.00 5.31
N THR A 56 -41.51 -32.28 6.34
CA THR A 56 -42.21 -33.56 6.46
C THR A 56 -43.43 -33.62 5.54
N ASP A 57 -43.94 -34.83 5.27
CA ASP A 57 -45.16 -35.01 4.49
C ASP A 57 -46.36 -34.31 5.13
N GLU A 58 -46.47 -34.32 6.45
CA GLU A 58 -47.52 -33.61 7.19
C GLU A 58 -47.45 -32.10 6.96
N GLN A 59 -46.27 -31.51 7.05
CA GLN A 59 -46.07 -30.07 6.83
C GLN A 59 -46.40 -29.68 5.39
N ILE A 60 -45.94 -30.46 4.41
CA ILE A 60 -46.26 -30.21 2.99
C ILE A 60 -47.76 -30.35 2.73
N ASN A 61 -48.40 -31.39 3.27
CA ASN A 61 -49.84 -31.58 3.13
C ASN A 61 -50.62 -30.41 3.75
N GLN A 62 -50.20 -29.95 4.93
CA GLN A 62 -50.81 -28.81 5.59
C GLN A 62 -50.69 -27.54 4.73
N ALA A 63 -49.48 -27.25 4.22
CA ALA A 63 -49.27 -26.10 3.34
C ALA A 63 -50.09 -26.16 2.04
N ILE A 64 -50.30 -27.36 1.47
CA ILE A 64 -51.17 -27.54 0.29
C ILE A 64 -52.63 -27.28 0.67
N ASN A 65 -53.09 -27.83 1.80
CA ASN A 65 -54.46 -27.64 2.29
C ASN A 65 -54.77 -26.15 2.57
N ASP A 66 -53.77 -25.43 3.07
CA ASP A 66 -53.86 -23.99 3.36
C ASP A 66 -53.63 -23.12 2.10
N ASN A 67 -53.43 -23.74 0.94
CA ASN A 67 -53.15 -23.12 -0.35
C ASN A 67 -51.85 -22.28 -0.40
N LEU A 68 -50.87 -22.62 0.42
CA LEU A 68 -49.60 -21.91 0.51
C LEU A 68 -48.62 -22.33 -0.60
N PHE A 69 -48.63 -23.59 -1.03
CA PHE A 69 -47.72 -24.11 -2.06
C PHE A 69 -48.47 -24.71 -3.26
N TRP A 70 -48.04 -24.33 -4.47
CA TRP A 70 -48.52 -24.95 -5.72
C TRP A 70 -47.47 -24.85 -6.82
N SER A 71 -47.72 -25.52 -7.95
CA SER A 71 -46.85 -25.47 -9.14
C SER A 71 -47.37 -24.44 -10.13
N TRP A 72 -46.55 -23.47 -10.50
CA TRP A 72 -46.90 -22.52 -11.56
C TRP A 72 -46.82 -23.22 -12.91
N VAL A 73 -47.87 -23.10 -13.72
CA VAL A 73 -47.91 -23.63 -15.08
C VAL A 73 -48.15 -22.45 -16.02
N ASP A 74 -47.17 -22.18 -16.88
CA ASP A 74 -47.23 -21.08 -17.84
C ASP A 74 -48.43 -21.25 -18.79
N ASP A 75 -49.07 -20.13 -19.13
CA ASP A 75 -50.23 -20.06 -20.02
C ASP A 75 -51.44 -20.92 -19.59
N ALA A 76 -51.50 -21.33 -18.32
CA ALA A 76 -52.64 -22.03 -17.77
C ALA A 76 -53.91 -21.16 -17.81
N GLN A 77 -55.01 -21.74 -18.27
CA GLN A 77 -56.31 -21.08 -18.33
C GLN A 77 -57.12 -21.45 -17.08
N ILE A 78 -57.23 -20.51 -16.15
CA ILE A 78 -58.02 -20.69 -14.94
C ILE A 78 -59.32 -19.89 -15.08
N PRO A 79 -60.51 -20.51 -14.95
CA PRO A 79 -61.78 -19.82 -15.16
C PRO A 79 -61.97 -18.62 -14.22
N ALA A 80 -62.51 -17.51 -14.75
CA ALA A 80 -62.95 -16.34 -13.99
C ALA A 80 -61.89 -15.75 -13.04
N LEU A 81 -60.67 -15.54 -13.55
CA LEU A 81 -59.66 -14.68 -12.93
C LEU A 81 -59.74 -13.25 -13.48
N PRO A 82 -59.62 -12.21 -12.64
CA PRO A 82 -59.64 -10.83 -13.08
C PRO A 82 -58.31 -10.43 -13.73
N LEU A 83 -58.36 -9.58 -14.77
CA LEU A 83 -57.18 -9.18 -15.56
C LEU A 83 -56.19 -8.30 -14.76
N ASN A 84 -56.65 -7.67 -13.68
CA ASN A 84 -55.83 -6.87 -12.77
C ASN A 84 -55.29 -7.65 -11.56
N LEU A 85 -55.34 -8.99 -11.59
CA LEU A 85 -54.61 -9.83 -10.62
C LEU A 85 -53.13 -9.94 -11.04
N PRO A 86 -52.18 -9.84 -10.10
CA PRO A 86 -50.77 -10.04 -10.41
C PRO A 86 -50.52 -11.43 -11.00
N GLY A 87 -49.73 -11.51 -12.07
CA GLY A 87 -49.41 -12.78 -12.74
C GLY A 87 -50.38 -13.20 -13.84
N ILE A 88 -51.44 -12.42 -14.12
CA ILE A 88 -52.33 -12.63 -15.26
C ILE A 88 -51.87 -11.79 -16.45
N ASN A 89 -51.71 -12.40 -17.62
CA ASN A 89 -51.46 -11.66 -18.85
C ASN A 89 -52.75 -10.95 -19.29
N PRO A 90 -52.80 -9.60 -19.29
CA PRO A 90 -54.04 -8.88 -19.59
C PRO A 90 -54.55 -9.10 -21.03
N ALA A 91 -53.65 -9.44 -21.97
CA ALA A 91 -54.00 -9.68 -23.37
C ALA A 91 -54.68 -11.04 -23.59
N THR A 92 -54.30 -12.06 -22.82
CA THR A 92 -54.79 -13.43 -23.01
C THR A 92 -55.73 -13.90 -21.90
N GLY A 93 -55.72 -13.25 -20.74
CA GLY A 93 -56.45 -13.67 -19.54
C GLY A 93 -55.92 -14.97 -18.91
N LYS A 94 -54.73 -15.44 -19.34
CA LYS A 94 -54.06 -16.64 -18.82
C LYS A 94 -53.01 -16.28 -17.77
N LEU A 95 -52.55 -17.27 -17.01
CA LEU A 95 -51.33 -17.12 -16.22
C LEU A 95 -50.18 -16.70 -17.13
N ARG A 96 -49.44 -15.66 -16.76
CA ARG A 96 -48.37 -15.14 -17.60
C ARG A 96 -47.21 -16.13 -17.64
N ASN A 97 -46.63 -16.23 -18.83
CA ASN A 97 -45.47 -17.03 -19.14
C ASN A 97 -44.21 -16.32 -18.61
N TYR A 98 -43.57 -16.90 -17.58
CA TYR A 98 -42.30 -16.41 -17.04
C TYR A 98 -41.32 -17.55 -16.83
N TYR A 99 -41.69 -18.47 -15.94
CA TYR A 99 -40.88 -19.54 -15.38
C TYR A 99 -41.82 -20.55 -14.74
N GLN A 100 -41.94 -21.73 -15.33
CA GLN A 100 -42.49 -22.90 -14.64
C GLN A 100 -41.67 -23.18 -13.37
N GLY A 101 -42.35 -23.41 -12.24
CA GLY A 101 -41.65 -23.57 -10.96
C GLY A 101 -42.55 -23.70 -9.73
N LEU A 102 -41.91 -23.77 -8.56
CA LEU A 102 -42.57 -23.86 -7.26
C LEU A 102 -43.05 -22.47 -6.83
N THR A 103 -44.34 -22.33 -6.56
CA THR A 103 -44.93 -21.08 -6.09
C THR A 103 -45.18 -21.12 -4.59
N ILE A 104 -44.81 -20.04 -3.91
CA ILE A 104 -44.99 -19.81 -2.48
C ILE A 104 -45.93 -18.62 -2.29
N ALA A 105 -47.05 -18.84 -1.60
CA ALA A 105 -47.98 -17.78 -1.19
C ALA A 105 -47.33 -16.83 -0.19
N VAL A 106 -47.76 -15.57 -0.22
CA VAL A 106 -47.44 -14.56 0.78
C VAL A 106 -48.73 -14.25 1.56
N PRO A 107 -48.98 -14.92 2.70
CA PRO A 107 -50.12 -14.61 3.56
C PRO A 107 -49.86 -13.35 4.41
N ASN A 108 -50.89 -12.52 4.65
CA ASN A 108 -50.82 -11.41 5.61
C ASN A 108 -51.16 -11.87 7.04
N VAL A 109 -51.21 -10.92 7.99
CA VAL A 109 -51.55 -11.19 9.39
C VAL A 109 -52.98 -11.72 9.62
N HIS A 110 -53.87 -11.60 8.63
CA HIS A 110 -55.24 -12.14 8.70
C HIS A 110 -55.36 -13.50 8.00
N GLY A 111 -54.25 -14.05 7.49
CA GLY A 111 -54.22 -15.31 6.73
C GLY A 111 -54.66 -15.17 5.26
N GLU A 112 -54.82 -13.95 4.77
CA GLU A 112 -55.21 -13.65 3.39
C GLU A 112 -53.99 -13.66 2.48
N ILE A 113 -54.05 -14.37 1.35
CA ILE A 113 -52.96 -14.43 0.37
C ILE A 113 -52.92 -13.12 -0.44
N VAL A 114 -51.97 -12.25 -0.11
CA VAL A 114 -51.79 -10.92 -0.73
C VAL A 114 -50.94 -10.92 -1.99
N GLY A 115 -50.15 -11.97 -2.19
CA GLY A 115 -49.23 -12.14 -3.31
C GLY A 115 -48.60 -13.53 -3.32
N ALA A 116 -47.64 -13.72 -4.22
CA ALA A 116 -46.90 -14.97 -4.35
C ALA A 116 -45.52 -14.75 -5.00
N GLN A 117 -44.56 -15.63 -4.71
CA GLN A 117 -43.27 -15.71 -5.39
C GLN A 117 -43.05 -17.09 -6.01
N ILE A 118 -42.36 -17.14 -7.16
CA ILE A 118 -42.03 -18.37 -7.89
C ILE A 118 -40.53 -18.63 -7.83
N ARG A 119 -40.13 -19.86 -7.52
CA ARG A 119 -38.77 -20.40 -7.73
C ARG A 119 -38.73 -21.24 -9.01
N PRO A 120 -37.98 -20.83 -10.04
CA PRO A 120 -37.90 -21.56 -11.32
C PRO A 120 -37.29 -22.96 -11.20
N ASP A 121 -37.75 -23.88 -12.05
CA ASP A 121 -37.32 -25.29 -12.09
C ASP A 121 -35.85 -25.53 -12.55
N PHE A 122 -35.18 -24.50 -13.05
CA PHE A 122 -33.79 -24.54 -13.57
C PHE A 122 -32.77 -23.88 -12.62
N GLY A 123 -33.16 -23.60 -11.38
CA GLY A 123 -32.34 -22.86 -10.41
C GLY A 123 -32.47 -21.34 -10.57
N GLY A 124 -32.10 -20.60 -9.51
CA GLY A 124 -32.20 -19.15 -9.43
C GLY A 124 -33.00 -18.64 -8.23
N ASN A 125 -33.07 -17.31 -8.12
CA ASN A 125 -33.75 -16.59 -7.03
C ASN A 125 -35.28 -16.69 -7.14
N TYR A 126 -35.98 -16.29 -6.07
CA TYR A 126 -37.43 -16.15 -6.08
C TYR A 126 -37.85 -14.88 -6.83
N PHE A 127 -38.91 -14.97 -7.63
CA PHE A 127 -39.46 -13.84 -8.38
C PHE A 127 -40.90 -13.56 -7.98
N TRP A 128 -41.26 -12.28 -7.83
CA TRP A 128 -42.64 -11.86 -7.61
C TRP A 128 -43.54 -12.23 -8.79
N VAL A 129 -44.69 -12.81 -8.48
CA VAL A 129 -45.81 -12.95 -9.43
C VAL A 129 -46.34 -11.55 -9.76
N SER A 130 -46.03 -11.03 -10.96
CA SER A 130 -46.24 -9.62 -11.30
C SER A 130 -46.44 -9.38 -12.80
N SER A 131 -47.60 -8.90 -13.22
CA SER A 131 -47.88 -8.53 -14.62
C SER A 131 -47.46 -7.11 -14.99
N ASP A 132 -46.88 -6.36 -14.05
CA ASP A 132 -46.35 -5.02 -14.29
C ASP A 132 -45.00 -5.11 -15.01
N SER A 133 -45.02 -5.11 -16.34
CA SER A 133 -43.81 -5.27 -17.15
C SER A 133 -43.91 -4.55 -18.48
N ASN A 134 -42.87 -3.78 -18.80
CA ASN A 134 -42.73 -3.11 -20.10
C ASN A 134 -42.50 -4.09 -21.27
N LYS A 135 -42.35 -5.38 -20.99
CA LYS A 135 -42.22 -6.45 -22.00
C LYS A 135 -43.58 -6.98 -22.48
N LEU A 136 -44.68 -6.56 -21.87
CA LEU A 136 -46.03 -6.91 -22.32
C LEU A 136 -46.62 -5.77 -23.16
N ASP A 137 -47.41 -6.14 -24.17
CA ASP A 137 -48.17 -5.16 -24.97
C ASP A 137 -49.15 -4.35 -24.11
N ILE A 138 -49.69 -4.98 -23.06
CA ILE A 138 -50.56 -4.36 -22.07
C ILE A 138 -50.00 -4.68 -20.67
N PRO A 139 -49.41 -3.69 -19.96
CA PRO A 139 -48.97 -3.88 -18.58
C PRO A 139 -50.14 -4.20 -17.64
N GLY A 140 -49.98 -5.22 -16.81
CA GLY A 140 -50.96 -5.61 -15.78
C GLY A 140 -50.60 -5.10 -14.38
N ALA A 141 -51.09 -5.80 -13.35
CA ALA A 141 -50.85 -5.43 -11.96
C ALA A 141 -49.53 -6.01 -11.40
N GLY A 142 -48.86 -5.22 -10.56
CA GLY A 142 -47.67 -5.62 -9.81
C GLY A 142 -48.00 -6.18 -8.43
N PRO A 143 -47.00 -6.61 -7.65
CA PRO A 143 -47.21 -7.24 -6.35
C PRO A 143 -47.65 -6.24 -5.26
N GLN A 144 -47.45 -4.93 -5.48
CA GLN A 144 -47.73 -3.89 -4.47
C GLN A 144 -49.17 -3.97 -3.98
N LEU A 145 -49.40 -3.67 -2.71
CA LEU A 145 -50.71 -3.60 -2.10
C LEU A 145 -51.46 -2.31 -2.51
N PRO A 146 -52.79 -2.22 -2.31
CA PRO A 146 -53.55 -0.99 -2.61
C PRO A 146 -53.06 0.26 -1.88
N ASN A 147 -52.39 0.11 -0.74
CA ASN A 147 -51.76 1.20 0.01
C ASN A 147 -50.40 1.66 -0.57
N GLY A 148 -49.91 0.99 -1.63
CA GLY A 148 -48.64 1.27 -2.31
C GLY A 148 -47.43 0.52 -1.76
N GLU A 149 -47.59 -0.19 -0.64
CA GLU A 149 -46.49 -0.90 0.03
C GLU A 149 -46.25 -2.29 -0.59
N PRO A 150 -45.00 -2.81 -0.53
CA PRO A 150 -44.76 -4.20 -0.86
C PRO A 150 -45.41 -5.12 0.18
N PRO A 151 -45.90 -6.31 -0.21
CA PRO A 151 -46.43 -7.27 0.75
C PRO A 151 -45.35 -7.82 1.68
N ILE A 152 -45.74 -8.12 2.92
CA ILE A 152 -44.94 -8.89 3.89
C ILE A 152 -45.65 -10.22 4.17
N SER A 153 -44.88 -11.29 4.44
CA SER A 153 -45.44 -12.60 4.76
C SER A 153 -45.59 -12.78 6.27
N VAL A 154 -46.67 -13.40 6.72
CA VAL A 154 -46.89 -13.76 8.13
C VAL A 154 -47.27 -15.23 8.23
N HIS A 155 -46.41 -16.04 8.84
CA HIS A 155 -46.66 -17.46 9.12
C HIS A 155 -46.88 -17.64 10.61
N GLN A 156 -48.15 -17.75 11.02
CA GLN A 156 -48.55 -17.76 12.43
C GLN A 156 -48.47 -19.15 13.04
N ILE A 157 -47.95 -19.19 14.26
CA ILE A 157 -48.09 -20.34 15.17
C ILE A 157 -49.03 -19.92 16.31
N PRO A 158 -50.18 -20.61 16.49
CA PRO A 158 -51.16 -20.23 17.51
C PRO A 158 -50.55 -20.18 18.92
N GLY A 159 -50.80 -19.08 19.64
CA GLY A 159 -50.34 -18.88 21.02
C GLY A 159 -48.88 -18.42 21.15
N SER A 160 -48.18 -18.18 20.05
CA SER A 160 -46.80 -17.67 20.08
C SER A 160 -46.77 -16.19 20.48
N THR A 161 -46.08 -15.86 21.59
CA THR A 161 -45.85 -14.47 22.05
C THR A 161 -44.53 -13.89 21.54
N THR A 162 -43.69 -14.72 20.91
CA THR A 162 -42.41 -14.33 20.32
C THR A 162 -42.52 -14.37 18.80
N ILE A 163 -42.06 -13.32 18.14
CA ILE A 163 -42.14 -13.20 16.68
C ILE A 163 -40.74 -13.07 16.08
N GLY A 164 -40.43 -13.94 15.12
CA GLY A 164 -39.21 -13.85 14.32
C GLY A 164 -39.37 -12.93 13.11
N LEU A 165 -38.36 -12.14 12.79
CA LEU A 165 -38.25 -11.31 11.59
C LEU A 165 -37.10 -11.83 10.71
N VAL A 166 -37.32 -12.01 9.40
CA VAL A 166 -36.32 -12.58 8.46
C VAL A 166 -36.35 -11.90 7.08
N ASP A 167 -35.22 -12.00 6.36
CA ASP A 167 -35.13 -11.62 4.95
C ASP A 167 -35.72 -12.69 4.03
N SER A 168 -37.00 -12.54 3.68
CA SER A 168 -37.70 -13.18 2.57
C SER A 168 -39.20 -13.15 2.85
N VAL A 169 -40.01 -13.07 1.81
CA VAL A 169 -41.47 -13.29 1.90
C VAL A 169 -41.89 -14.69 1.43
N ALA A 170 -40.94 -15.50 0.97
CA ALA A 170 -41.19 -16.79 0.34
C ALA A 170 -41.05 -17.94 1.35
N LEU A 171 -40.21 -18.94 1.03
CA LEU A 171 -40.20 -20.20 1.76
C LEU A 171 -39.55 -20.10 3.16
N LYS A 172 -38.54 -19.24 3.32
CA LYS A 172 -37.76 -19.06 4.55
C LYS A 172 -38.62 -18.79 5.79
N PRO A 173 -39.52 -17.79 5.84
CA PRO A 173 -40.32 -17.52 7.04
C PRO A 173 -41.25 -18.71 7.41
N TYR A 174 -41.75 -19.46 6.43
CA TYR A 174 -42.50 -20.69 6.70
C TYR A 174 -41.60 -21.79 7.29
N LEU A 175 -40.43 -22.04 6.71
CA LEU A 175 -39.48 -23.05 7.22
C LEU A 175 -39.03 -22.71 8.64
N ALA A 176 -38.67 -21.45 8.89
CA ALA A 176 -38.27 -20.97 10.21
C ALA A 176 -39.40 -21.13 11.23
N SER A 177 -40.66 -20.82 10.87
CA SER A 177 -41.81 -21.01 11.78
C SER A 177 -42.05 -22.48 12.12
N GLN A 178 -41.91 -23.38 11.15
CA GLN A 178 -42.05 -24.82 11.39
C GLN A 178 -40.93 -25.40 12.25
N ARG A 179 -39.70 -24.90 12.10
CA ARG A 179 -38.52 -25.39 12.83
C ARG A 179 -38.48 -24.89 14.27
N LEU A 180 -38.76 -23.61 14.48
CA LEU A 180 -38.65 -22.97 15.79
C LEU A 180 -39.95 -22.97 16.60
N GLY A 181 -41.09 -23.28 15.96
CA GLY A 181 -42.39 -23.32 16.62
C GLY A 181 -42.88 -21.94 17.08
N ILE A 182 -42.46 -20.87 16.41
CA ILE A 182 -42.88 -19.49 16.67
C ILE A 182 -43.40 -18.82 15.40
N THR A 183 -44.14 -17.73 15.56
CA THR A 183 -44.63 -16.94 14.42
C THR A 183 -43.47 -16.22 13.73
N PHE A 184 -43.42 -16.25 12.39
CA PHE A 184 -42.43 -15.50 11.60
C PHE A 184 -43.09 -14.48 10.67
N VAL A 185 -42.47 -13.30 10.58
CA VAL A 185 -42.80 -12.24 9.64
C VAL A 185 -41.61 -12.04 8.71
N GLY A 186 -41.89 -11.99 7.40
CA GLY A 186 -40.88 -11.89 6.37
C GLY A 186 -41.04 -10.65 5.51
N ALA A 187 -39.93 -9.98 5.20
CA ALA A 187 -39.85 -8.87 4.24
C ALA A 187 -38.65 -9.06 3.32
N THR A 188 -38.65 -8.44 2.14
CA THR A 188 -37.52 -8.57 1.18
C THR A 188 -36.44 -7.52 1.43
N GLY A 189 -35.17 -7.93 1.38
CA GLY A 189 -33.96 -7.18 1.71
C GLY A 189 -33.88 -6.70 3.17
N ASP A 190 -34.48 -7.43 4.13
CA ASP A 190 -34.64 -7.01 5.54
C ASP A 190 -35.28 -5.63 5.74
N ASN A 191 -35.96 -5.14 4.71
CA ASN A 191 -36.41 -3.76 4.62
C ASN A 191 -37.88 -3.63 5.02
N PHE A 192 -38.19 -3.98 6.26
CA PHE A 192 -39.53 -3.80 6.84
C PHE A 192 -39.99 -2.34 6.82
N ALA A 193 -39.05 -1.40 6.89
CA ALA A 193 -39.30 0.04 6.73
C ALA A 193 -39.94 0.42 5.37
N SER A 194 -39.82 -0.42 4.34
CA SER A 194 -40.51 -0.21 3.05
C SER A 194 -42.01 -0.51 3.08
N SER A 195 -42.49 -1.24 4.09
CA SER A 195 -43.89 -1.62 4.31
C SER A 195 -44.42 -1.08 5.64
N LEU A 196 -44.18 0.21 5.91
CA LEU A 196 -44.41 0.85 7.21
C LEU A 196 -45.81 0.57 7.79
N LYS A 197 -46.88 0.82 7.03
CA LYS A 197 -48.26 0.67 7.51
C LYS A 197 -48.63 -0.79 7.70
N THR A 198 -48.25 -1.63 6.73
CA THR A 198 -48.54 -3.07 6.74
C THR A 198 -47.80 -3.78 7.87
N PHE A 199 -46.55 -3.38 8.12
CA PHE A 199 -45.75 -3.91 9.22
C PHE A 199 -46.29 -3.45 10.57
N LYS A 200 -46.67 -2.18 10.72
CA LYS A 200 -47.29 -1.69 11.95
C LYS A 200 -48.61 -2.41 12.25
N GLU A 201 -49.49 -2.55 11.26
CA GLU A 201 -50.73 -3.31 11.40
C GLU A 201 -50.47 -4.76 11.85
N THR A 202 -49.44 -5.39 11.28
CA THR A 202 -49.05 -6.76 11.63
C THR A 202 -48.64 -6.86 13.10
N LEU A 203 -47.79 -5.95 13.58
CA LEU A 203 -47.36 -5.95 14.98
C LEU A 203 -48.49 -5.57 15.95
N ASP A 204 -49.37 -4.64 15.57
CA ASP A 204 -50.53 -4.24 16.38
C ASP A 204 -51.54 -5.39 16.53
N THR A 205 -51.66 -6.24 15.51
CA THR A 205 -52.55 -7.42 15.50
C THR A 205 -51.94 -8.58 16.31
N LEU A 206 -50.65 -8.85 16.13
CA LEU A 206 -49.99 -10.00 16.79
C LEU A 206 -49.63 -9.73 18.25
N GLN A 207 -49.44 -8.46 18.65
CA GLN A 207 -49.09 -8.04 20.01
C GLN A 207 -47.93 -8.85 20.64
N PRO A 208 -46.73 -8.88 20.00
CA PRO A 208 -45.60 -9.64 20.53
C PRO A 208 -45.13 -9.13 21.88
N GLU A 209 -44.76 -10.06 22.76
CA GLU A 209 -43.96 -9.76 23.96
C GLU A 209 -42.49 -9.53 23.58
N THR A 210 -41.99 -10.24 22.56
CA THR A 210 -40.61 -10.12 22.07
C THR A 210 -40.54 -10.31 20.56
N LEU A 211 -39.78 -9.42 19.90
CA LEU A 211 -39.38 -9.55 18.51
C LEU A 211 -37.92 -10.01 18.45
N ILE A 212 -37.65 -11.02 17.62
CA ILE A 212 -36.29 -11.48 17.34
C ILE A 212 -36.02 -11.26 15.85
N PHE A 213 -35.05 -10.42 15.54
CA PHE A 213 -34.58 -10.23 14.17
C PHE A 213 -33.46 -11.24 13.87
N TYR A 214 -33.62 -11.99 12.79
CA TYR A 214 -32.67 -13.00 12.33
C TYR A 214 -32.04 -12.53 11.01
N PRO A 215 -30.86 -11.89 11.05
CA PRO A 215 -30.16 -11.47 9.83
C PRO A 215 -29.69 -12.68 9.04
N ASP A 216 -29.69 -12.54 7.71
CA ASP A 216 -29.13 -13.54 6.81
C ASP A 216 -27.61 -13.65 6.97
N ALA A 217 -27.08 -14.81 6.61
CA ALA A 217 -25.64 -15.03 6.54
C ALA A 217 -25.00 -13.97 5.62
N GLY A 218 -23.86 -13.39 6.03
CA GLY A 218 -23.14 -12.38 5.24
C GLY A 218 -23.63 -10.93 5.37
N ASP A 219 -24.87 -10.71 5.83
CA ASP A 219 -25.47 -9.37 5.85
C ASP A 219 -24.76 -8.39 6.76
N ILE A 220 -24.10 -8.88 7.80
CA ILE A 220 -23.29 -8.07 8.73
C ILE A 220 -22.23 -7.22 8.00
N SER A 221 -21.73 -7.67 6.85
CA SER A 221 -20.72 -6.97 6.06
C SER A 221 -21.29 -6.08 4.94
N ASN A 222 -22.62 -6.08 4.74
CA ASN A 222 -23.28 -5.38 3.65
C ASN A 222 -23.79 -4.00 4.09
N PRO A 223 -23.21 -2.88 3.61
CA PRO A 223 -23.57 -1.53 4.06
C PRO A 223 -24.96 -1.10 3.61
N HIS A 224 -25.49 -1.65 2.51
CA HIS A 224 -26.82 -1.31 2.02
C HIS A 224 -27.91 -2.00 2.85
N VAL A 225 -27.72 -3.28 3.18
CA VAL A 225 -28.64 -4.05 4.03
C VAL A 225 -28.63 -3.52 5.46
N ASN A 226 -27.46 -3.27 6.06
CA ASN A 226 -27.39 -2.70 7.41
C ASN A 226 -28.09 -1.35 7.56
N LYS A 227 -28.09 -0.53 6.50
CA LYS A 227 -28.86 0.72 6.51
C LYS A 227 -30.38 0.50 6.49
N ALA A 228 -30.85 -0.58 5.89
CA ALA A 228 -32.26 -0.98 5.95
C ALA A 228 -32.60 -1.54 7.34
N ILE A 229 -31.73 -2.41 7.89
CA ILE A 229 -31.85 -2.97 9.24
C ILE A 229 -31.89 -1.86 10.30
N GLU A 230 -30.97 -0.88 10.26
CA GLU A 230 -30.92 0.26 11.19
C GLU A 230 -32.24 1.05 11.21
N LYS A 231 -32.84 1.27 10.04
CA LYS A 231 -34.16 1.93 9.92
C LYS A 231 -35.27 1.08 10.51
N THR A 232 -35.27 -0.22 10.23
CA THR A 232 -36.24 -1.17 10.80
C THR A 232 -36.14 -1.19 12.32
N PHE A 233 -34.93 -1.24 12.88
CA PHE A 233 -34.70 -1.23 14.33
C PHE A 233 -35.22 0.06 14.97
N THR A 234 -34.89 1.20 14.37
CA THR A 234 -35.36 2.52 14.83
C THR A 234 -36.89 2.57 14.88
N LEU A 235 -37.58 2.09 13.84
CA LEU A 235 -39.05 2.06 13.79
C LEU A 235 -39.66 1.19 14.89
N ILE A 236 -39.10 0.00 15.11
CA ILE A 236 -39.60 -0.95 16.12
C ILE A 236 -39.42 -0.36 17.53
N GLU A 237 -38.27 0.25 17.80
CA GLU A 237 -37.98 0.95 19.05
C GLU A 237 -38.90 2.16 19.26
N GLU A 238 -39.14 2.99 18.23
CA GLU A 238 -40.07 4.13 18.27
C GLU A 238 -41.52 3.68 18.57
N TRP A 239 -41.91 2.48 18.13
CA TRP A 239 -43.22 1.89 18.43
C TRP A 239 -43.31 1.20 19.79
N GLY A 240 -42.19 1.11 20.53
CA GLY A 240 -42.16 0.59 21.90
C GLY A 240 -42.16 -0.94 22.02
N TYR A 241 -41.78 -1.67 20.97
CA TYR A 241 -41.65 -3.13 21.05
C TYR A 241 -40.25 -3.55 21.53
N ASN A 242 -40.19 -4.67 22.25
CA ASN A 242 -38.93 -5.28 22.66
C ASN A 242 -38.27 -6.03 21.51
N LEU A 243 -37.11 -5.55 21.03
CA LEU A 243 -36.37 -6.12 19.92
C LEU A 243 -35.01 -6.67 20.36
N ILE A 244 -34.72 -7.90 19.96
CA ILE A 244 -33.40 -8.53 20.06
C ILE A 244 -32.98 -9.10 18.71
N VAL A 245 -31.68 -9.40 18.55
CA VAL A 245 -31.11 -9.95 17.32
C VAL A 245 -30.55 -11.35 17.60
N GLY A 246 -30.96 -12.33 16.80
CA GLY A 246 -30.43 -13.70 16.85
C GLY A 246 -29.10 -13.79 16.12
N TRP A 247 -28.04 -14.19 16.83
CA TRP A 247 -26.67 -14.22 16.30
C TRP A 247 -25.96 -15.53 16.64
N TRP A 248 -25.53 -16.28 15.63
CA TRP A 248 -24.76 -17.53 15.80
C TRP A 248 -23.40 -17.46 15.09
N GLY A 249 -22.98 -16.26 14.68
CA GLY A 249 -21.69 -16.05 14.00
C GLY A 249 -21.77 -16.05 12.47
N GLN A 250 -22.96 -15.83 11.91
CA GLN A 250 -23.23 -15.86 10.47
C GLN A 250 -22.64 -14.63 9.74
N THR A 251 -21.41 -14.74 9.28
CA THR A 251 -20.62 -13.64 8.70
C THR A 251 -20.36 -13.75 7.21
N ASP A 252 -20.49 -14.94 6.62
CA ASP A 252 -20.19 -15.23 5.21
C ASP A 252 -21.38 -15.84 4.46
N TYR A 253 -21.62 -15.42 3.21
CA TYR A 253 -22.76 -15.89 2.40
C TYR A 253 -22.60 -17.33 1.88
N ASP A 254 -21.36 -17.81 1.74
CA ASP A 254 -21.04 -19.12 1.15
C ASP A 254 -20.83 -20.20 2.24
N ASP A 255 -20.27 -19.82 3.39
CA ASP A 255 -19.86 -20.76 4.44
C ASP A 255 -20.85 -20.88 5.60
N ASP A 256 -21.71 -19.88 5.84
CA ASP A 256 -22.63 -19.86 6.97
C ASP A 256 -24.09 -20.13 6.55
N CYS A 257 -24.89 -20.67 7.48
CA CYS A 257 -26.30 -21.00 7.23
C CYS A 257 -27.24 -19.88 7.71
N ASP A 258 -28.31 -19.66 6.95
CA ASP A 258 -29.47 -18.87 7.37
C ASP A 258 -30.30 -19.61 8.44
N ILE A 259 -31.22 -18.89 9.10
CA ILE A 259 -32.04 -19.46 10.17
C ILE A 259 -32.92 -20.65 9.73
N ASP A 260 -33.37 -20.68 8.47
CA ASP A 260 -34.16 -21.78 7.92
C ASP A 260 -33.32 -23.00 7.51
N GLU A 261 -31.99 -22.87 7.49
CA GLU A 261 -31.04 -23.94 7.14
C GLU A 261 -30.23 -24.41 8.36
N LEU A 262 -30.14 -23.59 9.42
CA LEU A 262 -29.40 -23.89 10.66
C LEU A 262 -29.80 -25.23 11.31
N PRO A 263 -28.86 -26.14 11.61
CA PRO A 263 -29.15 -27.42 12.26
C PRO A 263 -29.83 -27.27 13.64
N LEU A 264 -30.78 -28.17 13.96
CA LEU A 264 -31.57 -28.07 15.19
C LEU A 264 -30.73 -28.13 16.47
N ASP A 265 -29.61 -28.86 16.46
CA ASP A 265 -28.66 -28.96 17.57
C ASP A 265 -27.77 -27.72 17.75
N GLN A 266 -27.84 -26.77 16.80
CA GLN A 266 -27.15 -25.48 16.87
C GLN A 266 -28.07 -24.31 17.22
N ILE A 267 -29.40 -24.51 17.24
CA ILE A 267 -30.37 -23.47 17.61
C ILE A 267 -30.13 -22.96 19.03
N ASP A 268 -29.75 -23.85 19.96
CA ASP A 268 -29.44 -23.47 21.35
C ASP A 268 -28.18 -22.61 21.48
N GLN A 269 -27.38 -22.47 20.41
CA GLN A 269 -26.16 -21.66 20.37
C GLN A 269 -26.42 -20.22 19.88
N ILE A 270 -27.65 -19.90 19.46
CA ILE A 270 -28.04 -18.55 19.05
C ILE A 270 -27.92 -17.60 20.25
N GLN A 271 -27.04 -16.63 20.12
CA GLN A 271 -26.89 -15.53 21.07
C GLN A 271 -27.94 -14.46 20.80
N HIS A 272 -28.43 -13.81 21.85
CA HIS A 272 -29.35 -12.68 21.75
C HIS A 272 -28.59 -11.38 21.96
N LEU A 273 -28.38 -10.64 20.87
CA LEU A 273 -27.75 -9.33 20.90
C LEU A 273 -28.79 -8.22 21.01
N THR A 274 -28.39 -7.08 21.57
CA THR A 274 -29.18 -5.85 21.44
C THR A 274 -29.01 -5.28 20.03
N PRO A 275 -29.99 -4.52 19.51
CA PRO A 275 -29.88 -3.83 18.22
C PRO A 275 -28.58 -3.04 18.07
N ASN A 276 -28.21 -2.27 19.10
CA ASN A 276 -26.98 -1.49 19.11
C ASN A 276 -25.70 -2.36 19.09
N ALA A 277 -25.68 -3.50 19.78
CA ALA A 277 -24.54 -4.42 19.74
C ALA A 277 -24.35 -5.01 18.34
N TYR A 278 -25.44 -5.41 17.68
CA TYR A 278 -25.39 -5.89 16.29
C TYR A 278 -24.87 -4.80 15.33
N LEU A 279 -25.40 -3.58 15.42
CA LEU A 279 -24.97 -2.47 14.56
C LEU A 279 -23.48 -2.11 14.74
N GLN A 280 -22.94 -2.25 15.95
CA GLN A 280 -21.50 -2.09 16.21
C GLN A 280 -20.66 -3.20 15.55
N LEU A 281 -21.10 -4.46 15.65
CA LEU A 281 -20.44 -5.58 14.97
C LEU A 281 -20.48 -5.40 13.44
N ALA A 282 -21.62 -5.00 12.89
CA ALA A 282 -21.78 -4.70 11.48
C ALA A 282 -20.88 -3.55 11.01
N GLN A 283 -20.79 -2.48 11.80
CA GLN A 283 -19.89 -1.37 11.49
C GLN A 283 -18.42 -1.82 11.42
N ALA A 284 -17.98 -2.68 12.33
CA ALA A 284 -16.64 -3.26 12.30
C ALA A 284 -16.43 -4.15 11.05
N ALA A 285 -17.36 -5.06 10.76
CA ALA A 285 -17.29 -5.94 9.60
C ALA A 285 -17.27 -5.19 8.25
N ILE A 286 -18.11 -4.15 8.11
CA ILE A 286 -18.14 -3.29 6.92
C ILE A 286 -16.80 -2.58 6.72
N GLN A 287 -16.18 -2.09 7.81
CA GLN A 287 -14.87 -1.43 7.74
C GLN A 287 -13.78 -2.39 7.30
N ASP A 288 -13.78 -3.62 7.82
CA ASP A 288 -12.81 -4.65 7.44
C ASP A 288 -12.99 -5.09 5.99
N GLN A 289 -14.23 -5.32 5.54
CA GLN A 289 -14.51 -5.68 4.15
C GLN A 289 -14.13 -4.55 3.18
N TRP A 290 -14.41 -3.30 3.54
CA TRP A 290 -13.96 -2.15 2.76
C TRP A 290 -12.42 -2.11 2.67
N ARG A 291 -11.70 -2.41 3.76
CA ARG A 291 -10.23 -2.51 3.76
C ARG A 291 -9.74 -3.59 2.81
N ILE A 292 -10.31 -4.78 2.88
CA ILE A 292 -9.96 -5.91 2.00
C ILE A 292 -10.18 -5.52 0.53
N GLU A 293 -11.30 -4.88 0.21
CA GLU A 293 -11.60 -4.45 -1.15
C GLU A 293 -10.68 -3.31 -1.61
N GLN A 294 -10.39 -2.33 -0.74
CA GLN A 294 -9.39 -1.29 -1.03
C GLN A 294 -8.01 -1.90 -1.29
N GLU A 295 -7.59 -2.88 -0.49
CA GLU A 295 -6.31 -3.56 -0.65
C GLU A 295 -6.26 -4.34 -1.98
N LYS A 296 -7.32 -5.07 -2.32
CA LYS A 296 -7.47 -5.73 -3.63
C LYS A 296 -7.37 -4.73 -4.79
N GLN A 297 -8.02 -3.58 -4.67
CA GLN A 297 -7.97 -2.52 -5.69
C GLN A 297 -6.60 -1.85 -5.79
N ALA A 298 -5.93 -1.61 -4.66
CA ALA A 298 -4.58 -1.07 -4.60
C ALA A 298 -3.58 -2.02 -5.26
N ARG A 299 -3.64 -3.31 -4.91
CA ARG A 299 -2.85 -4.37 -5.57
C ARG A 299 -3.09 -4.44 -7.07
N LYS A 300 -4.36 -4.38 -7.50
CA LYS A 300 -4.70 -4.35 -8.94
C LYS A 300 -4.11 -3.14 -9.65
N THR A 301 -4.11 -1.98 -8.99
CA THR A 301 -3.51 -0.74 -9.51
C THR A 301 -2.00 -0.87 -9.65
N TRP A 302 -1.32 -1.42 -8.64
CA TRP A 302 0.11 -1.71 -8.70
C TRP A 302 0.46 -2.72 -9.80
N ASN A 303 -0.25 -3.84 -9.89
CA ASN A 303 -0.07 -4.83 -10.97
C ASN A 303 -0.21 -4.20 -12.36
N LYS A 304 -1.24 -3.35 -12.54
CA LYS A 304 -1.45 -2.63 -13.81
C LYS A 304 -0.29 -1.67 -14.14
N SER A 305 0.31 -1.03 -13.14
CA SER A 305 1.45 -0.13 -13.36
C SER A 305 2.71 -0.84 -13.88
N ARG A 306 2.84 -2.14 -13.61
CA ARG A 306 3.95 -3.02 -14.03
C ARG A 306 3.67 -3.83 -15.29
N GLN A 307 2.44 -3.78 -15.79
CA GLN A 307 2.02 -4.50 -16.98
C GLN A 307 2.83 -4.04 -18.20
N TYR A 308 3.13 -4.98 -19.09
CA TYR A 308 3.73 -4.71 -20.38
C TYR A 308 3.01 -5.56 -21.43
N THR A 309 2.34 -4.91 -22.38
CA THR A 309 1.52 -5.58 -23.40
C THR A 309 2.28 -5.57 -24.72
N PRO A 310 2.99 -6.67 -25.08
CA PRO A 310 3.84 -6.68 -26.26
C PRO A 310 3.04 -6.73 -27.56
N THR A 311 3.58 -6.08 -28.59
CA THR A 311 3.21 -6.28 -30.00
C THR A 311 3.91 -7.53 -30.57
N LYS A 312 5.14 -7.79 -30.13
CA LYS A 312 5.96 -8.93 -30.53
C LYS A 312 6.56 -9.61 -29.31
N VAL A 313 6.51 -10.94 -29.28
CA VAL A 313 7.14 -11.76 -28.24
C VAL A 313 8.26 -12.56 -28.88
N ILE A 314 9.42 -12.56 -28.24
CA ILE A 314 10.60 -13.33 -28.64
C ILE A 314 11.16 -14.07 -27.42
N ASN A 315 11.97 -15.09 -27.66
CA ASN A 315 12.66 -15.83 -26.61
C ASN A 315 14.11 -16.07 -27.04
N GLU A 316 14.95 -15.05 -26.87
CA GLU A 316 16.32 -15.05 -27.37
C GLU A 316 17.29 -14.65 -26.24
N GLN A 317 18.35 -15.44 -26.07
CA GLN A 317 19.42 -15.09 -25.13
C GLN A 317 20.12 -13.79 -25.54
N TRP A 318 20.37 -13.64 -26.85
CA TRP A 318 21.06 -12.50 -27.44
C TRP A 318 20.10 -11.80 -28.39
N PHE A 319 19.51 -10.72 -27.90
CA PHE A 319 18.56 -9.93 -28.67
C PHE A 319 19.23 -9.34 -29.91
N THR A 320 18.65 -9.58 -31.09
CA THR A 320 19.13 -8.99 -32.34
C THR A 320 17.97 -8.40 -33.13
N VAL A 321 18.11 -7.15 -33.57
CA VAL A 321 17.15 -6.47 -34.45
C VAL A 321 17.90 -5.90 -35.63
N ASN A 322 17.42 -6.18 -36.84
CA ASN A 322 18.01 -5.64 -38.04
C ASN A 322 17.66 -4.16 -38.18
N PRO A 323 18.55 -3.30 -38.70
CA PRO A 323 18.24 -1.88 -38.87
C PRO A 323 16.96 -1.59 -39.67
N GLN A 324 16.63 -2.45 -40.63
CA GLN A 324 15.41 -2.39 -41.45
C GLN A 324 14.13 -2.54 -40.62
N ASP A 325 14.17 -3.25 -39.49
CA ASP A 325 13.02 -3.43 -38.60
C ASP A 325 12.64 -2.13 -37.85
N LEU A 326 13.53 -1.12 -37.86
CA LEU A 326 13.28 0.21 -37.29
C LEU A 326 12.79 1.21 -38.35
N GLU A 327 12.73 0.85 -39.63
CA GLU A 327 12.20 1.73 -40.67
C GLU A 327 10.69 1.97 -40.48
N GLY A 328 10.29 3.24 -40.46
CA GLY A 328 8.89 3.64 -40.24
C GLY A 328 8.39 3.50 -38.80
N VAL A 329 9.24 3.06 -37.86
CA VAL A 329 8.89 2.96 -36.43
C VAL A 329 9.25 4.26 -35.71
N ASP A 330 8.27 4.88 -35.04
CA ASP A 330 8.53 6.07 -34.22
C ASP A 330 9.09 5.70 -32.84
N ILE A 331 8.54 4.63 -32.24
CA ILE A 331 8.93 4.15 -30.90
C ILE A 331 9.15 2.65 -30.94
N PHE A 332 10.38 2.23 -30.64
CA PHE A 332 10.75 0.83 -30.51
C PHE A 332 11.03 0.50 -29.03
N ALA A 333 10.00 0.04 -28.33
CA ALA A 333 10.10 -0.27 -26.91
C ALA A 333 10.52 -1.72 -26.68
N LEU A 334 11.58 -1.93 -25.90
CA LEU A 334 12.09 -3.26 -25.56
C LEU A 334 11.92 -3.53 -24.06
N LYS A 335 11.27 -4.65 -23.73
CA LYS A 335 11.34 -5.29 -22.42
C LYS A 335 12.19 -6.54 -22.51
N SER A 336 13.40 -6.49 -21.96
CA SER A 336 14.33 -7.63 -21.97
C SER A 336 15.17 -7.66 -20.71
N THR A 337 15.28 -8.83 -20.09
CA THR A 337 15.98 -9.05 -18.82
C THR A 337 17.47 -8.64 -18.91
N MET A 338 18.13 -8.48 -17.77
CA MET A 338 19.54 -8.07 -17.73
C MET A 338 20.44 -9.13 -18.38
N GLY A 339 21.50 -8.69 -19.07
CA GLY A 339 22.48 -9.61 -19.67
C GLY A 339 21.98 -10.40 -20.87
N THR A 340 20.97 -9.90 -21.58
CA THR A 340 20.42 -10.44 -22.84
C THR A 340 21.02 -9.81 -24.10
N GLY A 341 22.12 -9.08 -23.97
CA GLY A 341 22.79 -8.44 -25.10
C GLY A 341 22.23 -7.08 -25.55
N LYS A 342 21.35 -6.41 -24.79
CA LYS A 342 20.81 -5.07 -25.18
C LYS A 342 21.91 -4.07 -25.59
N THR A 343 22.94 -3.92 -24.76
CA THR A 343 24.09 -3.03 -25.01
C THR A 343 24.91 -3.47 -26.23
N GLU A 344 25.05 -4.79 -26.42
CA GLU A 344 25.79 -5.39 -27.54
C GLU A 344 25.04 -5.23 -28.86
N TRP A 345 23.71 -5.33 -28.84
CA TRP A 345 22.87 -5.01 -29.99
C TRP A 345 23.03 -3.55 -30.42
N LEU A 346 23.00 -2.59 -29.48
CA LEU A 346 23.25 -1.18 -29.81
C LEU A 346 24.64 -0.98 -30.42
N ARG A 347 25.67 -1.66 -29.91
CA ARG A 347 27.02 -1.65 -30.50
C ARG A 347 26.97 -2.07 -31.97
N GLN A 348 26.40 -3.24 -32.26
CA GLN A 348 26.28 -3.76 -33.62
C GLN A 348 25.42 -2.86 -34.53
N TYR A 349 24.34 -2.30 -34.00
CA TYR A 349 23.47 -1.38 -34.73
C TYR A 349 24.24 -0.13 -35.20
N PHE A 350 25.00 0.50 -34.31
CA PHE A 350 25.76 1.72 -34.62
C PHE A 350 27.07 1.50 -35.40
N GLU A 351 27.52 0.26 -35.55
CA GLU A 351 28.56 -0.11 -36.53
C GLU A 351 28.03 -0.07 -37.97
N HIS A 352 26.73 -0.32 -38.17
CA HIS A 352 26.12 -0.44 -39.49
C HIS A 352 25.22 0.75 -39.86
N VAL A 353 24.92 1.64 -38.92
CA VAL A 353 24.03 2.79 -39.10
C VAL A 353 24.79 4.08 -38.83
N ASP A 354 24.94 4.92 -39.86
CA ASP A 354 25.57 6.23 -39.78
C ASP A 354 24.54 7.34 -39.48
N LYS A 355 23.96 7.29 -38.27
CA LYS A 355 23.05 8.34 -37.75
C LYS A 355 23.57 8.90 -36.42
N GLY A 356 23.26 10.18 -36.17
CA GLY A 356 23.45 10.79 -34.87
C GLY A 356 22.48 10.23 -33.83
N ALA A 357 22.89 10.27 -32.57
CA ALA A 357 22.13 9.70 -31.48
C ALA A 357 22.30 10.46 -30.16
N VAL A 358 21.32 10.40 -29.28
CA VAL A 358 21.43 10.86 -27.89
C VAL A 358 20.97 9.74 -26.96
N ALA A 359 21.89 9.22 -26.16
CA ALA A 359 21.57 8.30 -25.07
C ALA A 359 21.31 9.10 -23.79
N ILE A 360 20.06 9.03 -23.31
CA ILE A 360 19.62 9.71 -22.10
C ILE A 360 19.52 8.67 -20.99
N GLY A 361 20.38 8.81 -19.98
CA GLY A 361 20.39 7.95 -18.80
C GLY A 361 20.00 8.69 -17.52
N TYR A 362 19.92 7.94 -16.42
CA TYR A 362 19.64 8.47 -15.08
C TYR A 362 20.90 8.55 -14.20
N ARG A 363 22.03 7.96 -14.64
CA ARG A 363 23.31 7.96 -13.92
C ARG A 363 24.49 8.04 -14.88
N ASN A 364 25.48 8.88 -14.54
CA ASN A 364 26.66 9.08 -15.39
C ASN A 364 27.57 7.84 -15.46
N SER A 365 27.74 7.09 -14.36
CA SER A 365 28.59 5.89 -14.35
C SER A 365 28.16 4.83 -15.37
N LEU A 366 26.85 4.59 -15.50
CA LEU A 366 26.29 3.67 -16.49
C LEU A 366 26.53 4.15 -17.92
N LEU A 367 26.35 5.46 -18.15
CA LEU A 367 26.55 6.06 -19.47
C LEU A 367 28.02 6.02 -19.89
N LEU A 368 28.96 6.23 -18.96
CA LEU A 368 30.40 6.09 -19.24
C LEU A 368 30.74 4.67 -19.72
N GLN A 369 30.27 3.65 -19.00
CA GLN A 369 30.46 2.25 -19.40
C GLN A 369 29.80 1.92 -20.74
N SER A 370 28.68 2.60 -21.04
CA SER A 370 28.00 2.43 -22.33
C SER A 370 28.80 3.08 -23.46
N CYS A 371 29.37 4.29 -23.25
CA CYS A 371 30.24 4.95 -24.23
C CYS A 371 31.50 4.13 -24.56
N GLU A 372 32.12 3.49 -23.57
CA GLU A 372 33.28 2.61 -23.81
C GLU A 372 32.96 1.43 -24.74
N ARG A 373 31.69 1.00 -24.77
CA ARG A 373 31.21 -0.13 -25.58
C ARG A 373 30.58 0.29 -26.89
N TRP A 374 29.96 1.48 -26.96
CA TRP A 374 29.24 1.96 -28.14
C TRP A 374 30.14 2.81 -29.05
N PRO A 375 30.29 2.44 -30.33
CA PRO A 375 31.20 3.13 -31.22
C PRO A 375 30.75 4.57 -31.49
N GLY A 376 31.68 5.51 -31.31
CA GLY A 376 31.47 6.93 -31.61
C GLY A 376 30.60 7.70 -30.62
N PHE A 377 30.27 7.12 -29.45
CA PHE A 377 29.56 7.83 -28.38
C PHE A 377 30.52 8.59 -27.49
N TYR A 378 30.21 9.86 -27.25
CA TYR A 378 30.93 10.73 -26.31
C TYR A 378 30.05 11.03 -25.11
N HIS A 379 30.58 10.87 -23.91
CA HIS A 379 29.92 11.29 -22.69
C HIS A 379 30.05 12.81 -22.53
N LEU A 380 28.91 13.51 -22.41
CA LEU A 380 28.83 14.98 -22.46
C LEU A 380 29.85 15.70 -21.56
N HIS A 381 29.98 15.30 -20.30
CA HIS A 381 30.90 15.95 -19.35
C HIS A 381 32.32 15.39 -19.40
N SER A 382 32.49 14.07 -19.24
CA SER A 382 33.80 13.40 -19.23
C SER A 382 34.65 13.68 -20.47
N ASP A 383 34.03 13.68 -21.66
CA ASP A 383 34.74 13.91 -22.92
C ASP A 383 34.67 15.37 -23.37
N SER A 384 34.11 16.27 -22.55
CA SER A 384 33.89 17.68 -22.88
C SER A 384 33.17 17.90 -24.22
N ALA A 385 32.22 17.02 -24.55
CA ALA A 385 31.57 16.92 -25.87
C ALA A 385 30.50 18.00 -26.13
N PHE A 386 30.57 19.15 -25.45
CA PHE A 386 29.58 20.23 -25.57
C PHE A 386 29.48 20.80 -26.98
N ASP A 387 30.62 20.92 -27.68
CA ASP A 387 30.65 21.44 -29.06
C ASP A 387 30.06 20.46 -30.07
N LEU A 388 30.09 19.16 -29.76
CA LEU A 388 29.54 18.09 -30.60
C LEU A 388 28.01 18.01 -30.53
N VAL A 389 27.37 18.63 -29.53
CA VAL A 389 25.90 18.57 -29.35
C VAL A 389 25.15 19.03 -30.60
N ARG A 390 25.66 20.07 -31.27
CA ARG A 390 25.03 20.72 -32.45
C ARG A 390 25.25 19.95 -33.76
N ASP A 391 26.19 19.02 -33.78
CA ASP A 391 26.44 18.20 -34.96
C ASP A 391 25.30 17.17 -35.12
N PRO A 392 24.57 17.16 -36.26
CA PRO A 392 23.48 16.20 -36.49
C PRO A 392 23.94 14.74 -36.54
N HIS A 393 25.23 14.47 -36.81
CA HIS A 393 25.79 13.12 -36.87
C HIS A 393 26.44 12.66 -35.56
N SER A 394 26.60 13.55 -34.58
CA SER A 394 27.22 13.18 -33.31
C SER A 394 26.37 12.22 -32.49
N ARG A 395 27.05 11.39 -31.70
CA ARG A 395 26.42 10.47 -30.74
C ARG A 395 26.84 10.88 -29.33
N ILE A 396 25.88 11.32 -28.53
CA ILE A 396 26.14 11.88 -27.21
C ILE A 396 25.42 11.06 -26.14
N ALA A 397 26.12 10.72 -25.06
CA ALA A 397 25.51 10.16 -23.87
C ALA A 397 25.45 11.23 -22.76
N CYS A 398 24.29 11.40 -22.14
CA CYS A 398 24.13 12.34 -21.03
C CYS A 398 23.06 11.91 -20.02
N CYS A 399 23.26 12.30 -18.76
CA CYS A 399 22.21 12.18 -17.77
C CYS A 399 21.11 13.22 -18.04
N ILE A 400 19.86 12.88 -17.73
CA ILE A 400 18.71 13.79 -17.86
C ILE A 400 18.93 15.15 -17.20
N ASP A 401 19.67 15.19 -16.10
CA ASP A 401 20.12 16.39 -15.39
C ASP A 401 20.82 17.45 -16.25
N SER A 402 21.33 17.04 -17.41
CA SER A 402 22.10 17.87 -18.33
C SER A 402 21.36 18.16 -19.64
N LEU A 403 20.10 17.74 -19.81
CA LEU A 403 19.34 18.00 -21.03
C LEU A 403 19.10 19.49 -21.29
N ASN A 404 19.11 20.31 -20.24
CA ASN A 404 19.04 21.78 -20.37
C ASN A 404 20.22 22.40 -21.14
N ARG A 405 21.25 21.62 -21.49
CA ARG A 405 22.36 22.05 -22.35
C ARG A 405 22.06 21.96 -23.85
N PHE A 406 20.96 21.32 -24.24
CA PHE A 406 20.57 21.11 -25.64
C PHE A 406 19.53 22.15 -26.10
N ALA A 407 19.60 22.57 -27.36
CA ALA A 407 18.51 23.24 -28.06
C ALA A 407 17.55 22.22 -28.70
N ASP A 408 16.29 22.58 -28.92
CA ASP A 408 15.26 21.62 -29.39
C ASP A 408 15.61 21.04 -30.78
N LYS A 409 16.25 21.84 -31.62
CA LYS A 409 16.76 21.45 -32.95
C LYS A 409 17.92 20.46 -32.89
N ASP A 410 18.64 20.37 -31.77
CA ASP A 410 19.82 19.50 -31.65
C ASP A 410 19.42 18.01 -31.61
N PHE A 411 18.11 17.72 -31.43
CA PHE A 411 17.53 16.38 -31.46
C PHE A 411 16.95 15.97 -32.82
N GLU A 412 16.83 16.92 -33.77
CA GLU A 412 16.17 16.69 -35.04
C GLU A 412 16.89 15.60 -35.86
N GLY A 413 16.14 14.55 -36.24
CA GLY A 413 16.67 13.44 -37.04
C GLY A 413 17.61 12.48 -36.29
N LYS A 414 17.89 12.72 -35.00
CA LYS A 414 18.71 11.83 -34.17
C LYS A 414 17.91 10.67 -33.59
N ILE A 415 18.59 9.57 -33.27
CA ILE A 415 18.00 8.46 -32.51
C ILE A 415 18.08 8.78 -31.02
N ILE A 416 16.98 8.66 -30.29
CA ILE A 416 16.97 8.85 -28.83
C ILE A 416 16.91 7.49 -28.15
N ILE A 417 17.86 7.23 -27.27
CA ILE A 417 17.97 5.96 -26.53
C ILE A 417 17.68 6.26 -25.06
N LEU A 418 16.69 5.57 -24.49
CA LEU A 418 16.43 5.60 -23.06
C LEU A 418 16.80 4.24 -22.48
N ASP A 419 18.07 4.09 -22.07
CA ASP A 419 18.54 2.89 -21.38
C ASP A 419 18.09 2.92 -19.92
N GLU A 420 17.60 1.79 -19.43
CA GLU A 420 16.86 1.68 -18.16
C GLU A 420 15.67 2.68 -18.12
N SER A 421 14.82 2.63 -19.16
CA SER A 421 13.76 3.62 -19.39
C SER A 421 12.81 3.88 -18.21
N LEU A 422 12.50 2.87 -17.37
CA LEU A 422 11.70 3.08 -16.15
C LEU A 422 12.47 3.96 -15.16
N SER A 423 13.77 3.68 -14.97
CA SER A 423 14.64 4.45 -14.07
C SER A 423 14.85 5.89 -14.57
N VAL A 424 14.98 6.09 -15.88
CA VAL A 424 15.06 7.43 -16.49
C VAL A 424 13.79 8.23 -16.21
N VAL A 425 12.62 7.64 -16.43
CA VAL A 425 11.34 8.34 -16.19
C VAL A 425 11.11 8.59 -14.71
N LEU A 426 11.38 7.62 -13.82
CA LEU A 426 11.31 7.81 -12.38
C LEU A 426 12.22 8.95 -11.91
N HIS A 427 13.47 8.99 -12.39
CA HIS A 427 14.38 10.08 -12.05
C HIS A 427 13.86 11.41 -12.58
N SER A 428 13.36 11.46 -13.82
CA SER A 428 12.81 12.67 -14.45
C SER A 428 11.65 13.29 -13.66
N LEU A 429 10.75 12.46 -13.11
CA LEU A 429 9.53 12.91 -12.47
C LEU A 429 9.65 13.01 -10.94
N MET A 430 10.59 12.30 -10.31
CA MET A 430 10.60 12.14 -8.85
C MET A 430 11.95 12.43 -8.18
N SER A 431 13.06 12.55 -8.92
CA SER A 431 14.37 12.78 -8.31
C SER A 431 14.52 14.19 -7.74
N ASN A 432 15.06 14.30 -6.52
CA ASN A 432 15.36 15.59 -5.89
C ASN A 432 16.50 16.36 -6.58
N THR A 433 17.34 15.68 -7.37
CA THR A 433 18.47 16.32 -8.09
C THR A 433 18.01 17.29 -9.19
N LEU A 434 16.76 17.15 -9.65
CA LEU A 434 16.15 18.03 -10.66
C LEU A 434 15.39 19.22 -10.05
N LEU A 435 15.25 19.33 -8.73
CA LEU A 435 14.52 20.43 -8.10
C LEU A 435 15.06 21.80 -8.54
N GLY A 436 14.16 22.65 -9.06
CA GLY A 436 14.47 23.98 -9.61
C GLY A 436 14.93 24.01 -11.07
N LYS A 437 15.20 22.85 -11.69
CA LYS A 437 15.49 22.73 -13.13
C LYS A 437 14.66 21.66 -13.84
N ARG A 438 13.74 20.99 -13.14
CA ARG A 438 12.96 19.85 -13.65
C ARG A 438 12.13 20.25 -14.85
N ASP A 439 11.42 21.37 -14.78
CA ASP A 439 10.55 21.87 -15.86
C ASP A 439 11.33 22.05 -17.16
N GLN A 440 12.51 22.67 -17.07
CA GLN A 440 13.41 22.84 -18.20
C GLN A 440 13.89 21.49 -18.73
N CYS A 441 14.26 20.55 -17.86
CA CYS A 441 14.71 19.22 -18.27
C CYS A 441 13.58 18.38 -18.88
N LEU A 442 12.35 18.48 -18.37
CA LEU A 442 11.17 17.79 -18.90
C LEU A 442 10.76 18.35 -20.26
N ALA A 443 10.77 19.68 -20.43
CA ALA A 443 10.55 20.32 -21.72
C ALA A 443 11.59 19.86 -22.76
N LYS A 444 12.85 19.70 -22.35
CA LYS A 444 13.90 19.17 -23.24
C LYS A 444 13.77 17.69 -23.51
N LEU A 445 13.31 16.89 -22.55
CA LEU A 445 12.98 15.48 -22.77
C LEU A 445 11.82 15.34 -23.76
N GLU A 446 10.78 16.15 -23.63
CA GLU A 446 9.67 16.20 -24.58
C GLU A 446 10.16 16.58 -25.98
N ALA A 447 10.94 17.66 -26.10
CA ALA A 447 11.53 18.08 -27.37
C ALA A 447 12.41 16.98 -28.00
N ALA A 448 13.22 16.28 -27.18
CA ALA A 448 14.04 15.17 -27.63
C ALA A 448 13.18 14.04 -28.21
N ILE A 449 12.14 13.61 -27.49
CA ILE A 449 11.24 12.54 -27.92
C ILE A 449 10.47 12.94 -29.18
N LYS A 450 9.98 14.18 -29.25
CA LYS A 450 9.17 14.68 -30.35
C LYS A 450 9.97 14.84 -31.65
N ASN A 451 11.19 15.36 -31.57
CA ASN A 451 12.02 15.67 -32.74
C ASN A 451 12.91 14.50 -33.20
N ALA A 452 12.96 13.41 -32.43
CA ALA A 452 13.76 12.23 -32.77
C ALA A 452 13.34 11.60 -34.11
N ALA A 453 14.27 10.95 -34.80
CA ALA A 453 13.92 10.02 -35.87
C ALA A 453 13.20 8.78 -35.30
N VAL A 454 13.77 8.18 -34.26
CA VAL A 454 13.24 7.00 -33.56
C VAL A 454 13.58 7.12 -32.07
N VAL A 455 12.64 6.74 -31.20
CA VAL A 455 12.89 6.63 -29.75
C VAL A 455 12.95 5.16 -29.34
N ILE A 456 14.01 4.77 -28.65
CA ILE A 456 14.27 3.39 -28.24
C ILE A 456 14.31 3.30 -26.70
N PRO A 457 13.14 3.16 -26.03
CA PRO A 457 13.12 2.86 -24.60
C PRO A 457 13.37 1.38 -24.33
N MET A 458 14.43 1.07 -23.61
CA MET A 458 14.80 -0.31 -23.26
C MET A 458 14.99 -0.47 -21.74
N ASP A 459 14.45 -1.55 -21.19
CA ASP A 459 14.56 -1.85 -19.75
C ASP A 459 14.21 -3.33 -19.49
N GLY A 460 14.72 -3.93 -18.41
CA GLY A 460 14.22 -5.22 -17.91
C GLY A 460 12.84 -5.13 -17.28
N ASN A 461 12.53 -3.97 -16.71
CA ASN A 461 11.31 -3.63 -16.00
C ASN A 461 10.41 -2.69 -16.80
N ASN A 462 10.56 -2.62 -18.13
CA ASN A 462 9.74 -1.75 -18.97
C ASN A 462 8.23 -2.02 -18.78
N THR A 463 7.40 -0.99 -18.90
CA THR A 463 5.94 -1.09 -18.65
C THR A 463 5.15 -0.29 -19.68
N ASP A 464 3.87 -0.63 -19.83
CA ASP A 464 2.94 0.14 -20.66
C ASP A 464 2.84 1.59 -20.18
N VAL A 465 2.92 1.85 -18.87
CA VAL A 465 2.91 3.21 -18.32
C VAL A 465 4.05 4.06 -18.91
N ILE A 466 5.25 3.50 -19.01
CA ILE A 466 6.43 4.19 -19.55
C ILE A 466 6.31 4.39 -21.06
N VAL A 467 5.94 3.34 -21.80
CA VAL A 467 5.80 3.44 -23.26
C VAL A 467 4.68 4.40 -23.66
N ASP A 468 3.54 4.36 -22.97
CA ASP A 468 2.40 5.23 -23.23
C ASP A 468 2.72 6.69 -22.86
N TYR A 469 3.53 6.93 -21.82
CA TYR A 469 4.04 8.27 -21.51
C TYR A 469 4.91 8.83 -22.64
N ILE A 470 5.87 8.05 -23.14
CA ILE A 470 6.73 8.45 -24.26
C ILE A 470 5.90 8.69 -25.53
N ALA A 471 4.94 7.82 -25.82
CA ALA A 471 4.03 7.96 -26.97
C ALA A 471 3.17 9.24 -26.89
N LYS A 472 2.74 9.63 -25.69
CA LYS A 472 2.04 10.91 -25.48
C LYS A 472 2.95 12.11 -25.73
N LEU A 473 4.19 12.10 -25.23
CA LEU A 473 5.16 13.17 -25.50
C LEU A 473 5.52 13.28 -26.98
N ARG A 474 5.59 12.15 -27.69
CA ARG A 474 5.80 12.10 -29.15
C ARG A 474 4.66 12.75 -29.92
N GLY A 475 3.42 12.65 -29.44
CA GLY A 475 2.22 13.14 -30.13
C GLY A 475 1.58 12.14 -31.09
N GLY A 476 1.87 10.83 -30.94
CA GLY A 476 1.39 9.75 -31.82
C GLY A 476 2.52 9.00 -32.52
N GLY A 477 2.18 8.18 -33.52
CA GLY A 477 3.16 7.42 -34.31
C GLY A 477 3.07 5.90 -34.14
N GLN A 478 3.88 5.17 -34.91
CA GLN A 478 3.95 3.72 -34.86
C GLN A 478 4.78 3.26 -33.66
N VAL A 479 4.12 2.57 -32.71
CA VAL A 479 4.74 2.00 -31.52
C VAL A 479 4.89 0.48 -31.68
N VAL A 480 6.11 -0.01 -31.57
CA VAL A 480 6.42 -1.45 -31.54
C VAL A 480 6.90 -1.81 -30.13
N LYS A 481 6.16 -2.69 -29.45
CA LYS A 481 6.53 -3.21 -28.12
C LYS A 481 7.06 -4.64 -28.25
N VAL A 482 8.32 -4.87 -27.91
CA VAL A 482 8.96 -6.19 -27.96
C VAL A 482 9.20 -6.71 -26.55
N LEU A 483 8.66 -7.88 -26.24
CA LEU A 483 8.95 -8.61 -25.01
C LEU A 483 9.88 -9.78 -25.31
N ASN A 484 11.05 -9.79 -24.68
CA ASN A 484 11.92 -10.96 -24.63
C ASN A 484 11.63 -11.77 -23.36
N THR A 485 11.11 -12.98 -23.54
CA THR A 485 10.76 -13.90 -22.44
C THR A 485 11.95 -14.71 -21.94
N TYR A 486 13.14 -14.55 -22.52
CA TYR A 486 14.33 -15.28 -22.10
C TYR A 486 14.67 -14.98 -20.62
N GLN A 487 14.75 -16.05 -19.83
CA GLN A 487 15.16 -16.03 -18.43
C GLN A 487 16.55 -16.66 -18.31
N ARG A 488 17.45 -15.98 -17.59
CA ARG A 488 18.76 -16.51 -17.21
C ARG A 488 18.63 -17.60 -16.11
N LYS A 489 19.77 -18.05 -15.58
CA LYS A 489 19.89 -18.94 -14.41
C LYS A 489 18.88 -18.54 -13.32
N LYS A 490 18.00 -19.47 -12.97
CA LYS A 490 17.00 -19.28 -11.92
C LYS A 490 17.71 -19.27 -10.57
N LEU A 491 17.57 -18.17 -9.83
CA LEU A 491 18.08 -18.04 -8.47
C LEU A 491 17.24 -18.89 -7.50
N ARG A 492 17.92 -19.44 -6.49
CA ARG A 492 17.27 -19.98 -5.30
C ARG A 492 17.31 -18.90 -4.22
N ILE A 493 16.14 -18.54 -3.71
CA ILE A 493 15.97 -17.38 -2.84
C ILE A 493 15.36 -17.85 -1.53
N GLU A 494 16.10 -17.67 -0.44
CA GLU A 494 15.60 -17.81 0.92
C GLU A 494 15.10 -16.43 1.38
N LEU A 495 13.78 -16.23 1.37
CA LEU A 495 13.15 -14.98 1.76
C LEU A 495 12.65 -15.10 3.21
N LEU A 496 13.20 -14.30 4.11
CA LEU A 496 12.82 -14.29 5.52
C LEU A 496 11.42 -13.69 5.71
N ASP A 497 10.48 -14.44 6.28
CA ASP A 497 9.14 -13.94 6.64
C ASP A 497 9.09 -13.48 8.09
N LYS A 498 9.43 -14.34 9.06
CA LYS A 498 9.41 -13.97 10.49
C LYS A 498 10.78 -14.10 11.13
N THR A 499 11.18 -13.03 11.78
CA THR A 499 12.21 -13.08 12.81
C THR A 499 11.53 -13.29 14.15
N LEU A 500 11.86 -14.38 14.84
CA LEU A 500 11.27 -14.76 16.11
C LEU A 500 12.21 -14.36 17.25
N THR A 501 11.69 -13.64 18.25
CA THR A 501 12.43 -13.43 19.50
C THR A 501 12.55 -14.75 20.27
N SER A 502 13.40 -14.77 21.30
CA SER A 502 13.49 -15.90 22.25
C SER A 502 12.15 -16.27 22.90
N LYS A 503 11.20 -15.32 22.95
CA LYS A 503 9.83 -15.51 23.46
C LYS A 503 8.82 -15.92 22.38
N GLY A 504 9.26 -16.17 21.14
CA GLY A 504 8.40 -16.55 20.01
C GLY A 504 7.60 -15.40 19.40
N LYS A 505 7.87 -14.14 19.76
CA LYS A 505 7.22 -12.96 19.16
C LYS A 505 7.82 -12.71 17.78
N ALA A 506 6.98 -12.56 16.76
CA ALA A 506 7.43 -12.16 15.43
C ALA A 506 7.77 -10.67 15.39
N ILE A 507 8.95 -10.34 14.88
CA ILE A 507 9.46 -8.99 14.65
C ILE A 507 10.02 -8.88 13.22
N ASP A 508 10.17 -7.66 12.73
CA ASP A 508 10.79 -7.38 11.44
C ASP A 508 12.25 -6.93 11.66
N GLU A 509 13.17 -7.89 11.67
CA GLU A 509 14.56 -7.64 12.07
C GLU A 509 15.55 -8.49 11.24
N ARG A 510 16.70 -7.88 10.89
CA ARG A 510 17.64 -8.35 9.87
C ARG A 510 18.80 -9.20 10.37
N SER A 511 19.06 -9.22 11.68
CA SER A 511 20.17 -9.97 12.29
C SER A 511 20.22 -11.44 11.89
N PRO A 512 19.11 -12.17 11.61
CA PRO A 512 19.20 -13.56 11.19
C PRO A 512 19.90 -13.75 9.83
N VAL A 513 19.72 -12.81 8.89
CA VAL A 513 20.40 -12.88 7.58
C VAL A 513 21.88 -12.52 7.71
N LEU A 514 22.22 -11.61 8.62
CA LEU A 514 23.61 -11.30 8.93
C LEU A 514 24.31 -12.48 9.62
N GLN A 515 23.63 -13.14 10.56
CA GLN A 515 24.10 -14.38 11.18
C GLN A 515 24.34 -15.46 10.14
N LEU A 516 23.39 -15.63 9.21
CA LEU A 516 23.53 -16.61 8.13
C LEU A 516 24.74 -16.32 7.24
N ALA A 517 25.05 -15.04 6.97
CA ALA A 517 26.24 -14.65 6.23
C ALA A 517 27.53 -15.04 6.97
N LEU A 518 27.59 -14.81 8.28
CA LEU A 518 28.72 -15.20 9.12
C LEU A 518 28.88 -16.72 9.22
N ASP A 519 27.81 -17.45 9.49
CA ASP A 519 27.81 -18.91 9.55
C ASP A 519 28.27 -19.51 8.22
N THR A 520 27.87 -18.89 7.10
CA THR A 520 28.32 -19.30 5.76
C THR A 520 29.83 -19.12 5.63
N LEU A 521 30.38 -17.96 5.98
CA LEU A 521 31.84 -17.72 5.94
C LEU A 521 32.63 -18.71 6.79
N VAL A 522 32.18 -18.95 8.04
CA VAL A 522 32.81 -19.93 8.95
C VAL A 522 32.81 -21.34 8.35
N SER A 523 31.73 -21.70 7.67
CA SER A 523 31.61 -22.99 6.98
C SER A 523 32.56 -23.07 5.77
N LEU A 524 32.72 -21.97 5.03
CA LEU A 524 33.62 -21.90 3.88
C LEU A 524 35.10 -21.96 4.25
N ASP A 525 35.48 -21.49 5.42
CA ASP A 525 36.85 -21.63 5.94
C ASP A 525 37.23 -23.10 6.19
N GLN A 526 36.23 -23.95 6.44
CA GLN A 526 36.39 -25.38 6.66
C GLN A 526 36.17 -26.21 5.39
N ALA A 527 35.73 -25.57 4.30
CA ALA A 527 35.44 -26.24 3.05
C ALA A 527 36.72 -26.62 2.27
N PRO A 528 36.67 -27.69 1.44
CA PRO A 528 37.77 -28.05 0.55
C PRO A 528 38.26 -26.88 -0.30
N GLU A 529 39.54 -26.89 -0.69
CA GLU A 529 40.19 -25.79 -1.42
C GLU A 529 39.53 -25.43 -2.77
N HIS A 530 38.78 -26.36 -3.37
CA HIS A 530 38.11 -26.16 -4.65
C HIS A 530 36.72 -25.51 -4.54
N CYS A 531 36.24 -25.21 -3.32
CA CYS A 531 34.97 -24.53 -3.12
C CYS A 531 35.14 -23.01 -3.21
N ALA A 532 34.17 -22.33 -3.82
CA ALA A 532 34.03 -20.88 -3.72
C ALA A 532 34.10 -20.45 -2.25
N ARG A 533 35.04 -19.57 -1.90
CA ARG A 533 35.25 -19.20 -0.50
C ARG A 533 34.79 -17.79 -0.13
N SER A 534 34.29 -17.01 -1.08
CA SER A 534 33.84 -15.65 -0.83
C SER A 534 32.32 -15.55 -0.84
N ILE A 535 31.78 -14.54 -0.16
CA ILE A 535 30.35 -14.21 -0.17
C ILE A 535 30.13 -12.79 -0.66
N VAL A 536 28.87 -12.46 -0.96
CA VAL A 536 28.48 -11.11 -1.33
C VAL A 536 27.30 -10.63 -0.49
N LEU A 537 27.39 -9.41 0.02
CA LEU A 537 26.33 -8.74 0.75
C LEU A 537 25.91 -7.46 0.00
N PHE A 538 24.62 -7.26 -0.16
CA PHE A 538 24.08 -6.06 -0.78
C PHE A 538 22.93 -5.49 0.02
N SER A 539 22.85 -4.17 0.10
CA SER A 539 21.80 -3.47 0.85
C SER A 539 21.43 -2.14 0.22
N ASP A 540 20.15 -1.75 0.34
CA ASP A 540 19.70 -0.39 0.01
C ASP A 540 20.08 0.66 1.07
N SER A 541 20.71 0.25 2.17
CA SER A 541 21.26 1.12 3.20
C SER A 541 22.79 1.14 3.17
N GLN A 542 23.36 2.30 2.85
CA GLN A 542 24.81 2.53 2.96
C GLN A 542 25.31 2.32 4.39
N ARG A 543 24.50 2.71 5.40
CA ARG A 543 24.84 2.53 6.80
C ARG A 543 24.90 1.04 7.17
N GLN A 544 23.98 0.24 6.65
CA GLN A 544 24.04 -1.21 6.83
C GLN A 544 25.29 -1.82 6.17
N CYS A 545 25.72 -1.30 5.02
CA CYS A 545 26.96 -1.74 4.37
C CYS A 545 28.20 -1.49 5.27
N GLN A 546 28.28 -0.33 5.93
CA GLN A 546 29.36 0.00 6.88
C GLN A 546 29.32 -0.88 8.12
N ILE A 547 28.13 -1.11 8.69
CA ILE A 547 27.97 -2.01 9.84
C ILE A 547 28.44 -3.42 9.48
N ALA A 548 28.05 -3.93 8.31
CA ALA A 548 28.47 -5.25 7.85
C ALA A 548 29.98 -5.33 7.63
N GLU A 549 30.59 -4.32 7.00
CA GLU A 549 32.04 -4.22 6.79
C GLU A 549 32.80 -4.38 8.12
N GLU A 550 32.48 -3.55 9.11
CA GLU A 550 33.16 -3.60 10.42
C GLU A 550 32.92 -4.93 11.15
N ILE A 551 31.72 -5.52 11.04
CA ILE A 551 31.40 -6.83 11.62
C ILE A 551 32.26 -7.95 11.03
N PHE A 552 32.47 -7.96 9.72
CA PHE A 552 33.29 -8.95 9.03
C PHE A 552 34.79 -8.74 9.28
N GLU A 553 35.27 -7.51 9.26
CA GLU A 553 36.67 -7.17 9.52
C GLU A 553 37.10 -7.52 10.96
N ARG A 554 36.25 -7.24 11.96
CA ARG A 554 36.48 -7.65 13.36
C ARG A 554 36.63 -9.16 13.53
N ARG A 555 36.09 -9.93 12.59
CA ARG A 555 36.18 -11.40 12.56
C ARG A 555 37.29 -11.91 11.63
N GLY A 556 38.12 -11.01 11.08
CA GLY A 556 39.30 -11.33 10.29
C GLY A 556 39.06 -11.54 8.80
N TYR A 557 37.87 -11.22 8.29
CA TYR A 557 37.57 -11.36 6.86
C TYR A 557 37.94 -10.09 6.09
N SER A 558 38.63 -10.25 4.95
CA SER A 558 38.89 -9.13 4.03
C SER A 558 37.62 -8.71 3.29
N THR A 559 37.37 -7.42 3.26
CA THR A 559 36.16 -6.79 2.71
C THR A 559 36.51 -5.91 1.52
N LEU A 560 35.58 -5.78 0.58
CA LEU A 560 35.58 -4.71 -0.42
C LEU A 560 34.20 -4.06 -0.43
N ARG A 561 34.09 -2.83 0.07
CA ARG A 561 32.83 -2.09 0.08
C ARG A 561 32.74 -1.08 -1.05
N VAL A 562 31.64 -1.15 -1.82
CA VAL A 562 31.34 -0.26 -2.93
C VAL A 562 30.06 0.55 -2.65
N ASP A 563 30.24 1.80 -2.24
CA ASP A 563 29.15 2.75 -2.03
C ASP A 563 29.58 4.20 -2.32
N SER A 564 28.70 5.17 -2.04
CA SER A 564 28.99 6.58 -2.35
C SER A 564 30.13 7.19 -1.54
N LYS A 565 30.49 6.64 -0.36
CA LYS A 565 31.64 7.07 0.46
C LYS A 565 32.94 6.43 -0.03
N THR A 566 32.90 5.20 -0.53
CA THR A 566 34.10 4.49 -1.02
C THR A 566 34.37 4.66 -2.51
N SER A 567 33.40 5.15 -3.30
CA SER A 567 33.49 5.31 -4.76
C SER A 567 34.70 6.09 -5.30
N THR A 568 35.31 6.94 -4.48
CA THR A 568 36.48 7.74 -4.89
C THR A 568 37.82 7.07 -4.53
N SER A 569 37.80 5.99 -3.74
CA SER A 569 38.99 5.25 -3.33
C SER A 569 39.64 4.55 -4.53
N LYS A 570 40.96 4.33 -4.43
CA LYS A 570 41.72 3.67 -5.50
C LYS A 570 41.23 2.25 -5.73
N GLU A 571 41.08 1.48 -4.65
CA GLU A 571 40.62 0.08 -4.68
C GLU A 571 39.26 -0.07 -5.39
N VAL A 572 38.29 0.80 -5.08
CA VAL A 572 36.96 0.73 -5.70
C VAL A 572 37.00 1.18 -7.16
N LYS A 573 37.83 2.17 -7.51
CA LYS A 573 38.02 2.56 -8.92
C LYS A 573 38.65 1.45 -9.75
N ASP A 574 39.67 0.79 -9.19
CA ASP A 574 40.36 -0.33 -9.83
C ASP A 574 39.38 -1.51 -10.00
N PHE A 575 38.60 -1.83 -8.97
CA PHE A 575 37.54 -2.85 -9.03
C PHE A 575 36.44 -2.51 -10.04
N LEU A 576 35.92 -1.28 -10.07
CA LEU A 576 34.84 -0.90 -11.01
C LEU A 576 35.28 -0.88 -12.47
N LYS A 577 36.59 -0.73 -12.72
CA LYS A 577 37.16 -0.75 -14.07
C LYS A 577 37.20 -2.17 -14.64
N ASP A 578 37.69 -3.13 -13.85
CA ASP A 578 37.73 -4.53 -14.21
C ASP A 578 37.46 -5.42 -12.97
N PRO A 579 36.19 -5.71 -12.66
CA PRO A 579 35.83 -6.42 -11.44
C PRO A 579 36.41 -7.83 -11.37
N ASP A 580 36.48 -8.54 -12.49
CA ASP A 580 36.87 -9.94 -12.51
C ASP A 580 38.38 -10.06 -12.25
N THR A 581 39.20 -9.28 -12.96
CA THR A 581 40.66 -9.23 -12.74
C THR A 581 40.99 -8.78 -11.31
N TYR A 582 40.31 -7.75 -10.79
CA TYR A 582 40.54 -7.28 -9.42
C TYR A 582 40.26 -8.38 -8.38
N LEU A 583 39.17 -9.13 -8.54
CA LEU A 583 38.80 -10.21 -7.62
C LEU A 583 39.79 -11.38 -7.67
N GLU A 584 40.33 -11.70 -8.85
CA GLU A 584 41.37 -12.71 -9.01
C GLU A 584 42.67 -12.34 -8.28
N GLU A 585 43.08 -11.07 -8.37
CA GLU A 585 44.33 -10.56 -7.79
C GLU A 585 44.25 -10.30 -6.28
N ASN A 586 43.13 -9.70 -5.81
CA ASN A 586 43.01 -9.20 -4.42
C ASN A 586 42.25 -10.17 -3.51
N GLN A 587 41.47 -11.09 -4.09
CA GLN A 587 40.74 -12.15 -3.40
C GLN A 587 39.99 -11.73 -2.11
N PRO A 588 39.16 -10.65 -2.11
CA PRO A 588 38.37 -10.30 -0.94
C PRO A 588 37.40 -11.42 -0.55
N ARG A 589 37.28 -11.69 0.76
CA ARG A 589 36.35 -12.67 1.35
C ARG A 589 34.89 -12.21 1.25
N VAL A 590 34.65 -10.91 1.32
CA VAL A 590 33.32 -10.33 1.30
C VAL A 590 33.27 -9.13 0.35
N LEU A 591 32.43 -9.22 -0.68
CA LEU A 591 32.05 -8.06 -1.49
C LEU A 591 30.80 -7.43 -0.88
N ILE A 592 30.83 -6.13 -0.57
CA ILE A 592 29.71 -5.38 0.00
C ILE A 592 29.33 -4.26 -0.95
N TYR A 593 28.07 -4.12 -1.35
CA TYR A 593 27.68 -2.98 -2.18
C TYR A 593 26.29 -2.43 -1.92
N SER A 594 26.17 -1.12 -2.14
CA SER A 594 24.91 -0.36 -2.08
C SER A 594 24.36 -0.09 -3.49
N PRO A 595 23.14 0.45 -3.64
CA PRO A 595 22.63 0.87 -4.94
C PRO A 595 23.54 1.87 -5.67
N THR A 596 24.50 2.55 -5.02
CA THR A 596 25.48 3.37 -5.75
C THR A 596 26.29 2.55 -6.76
N ALA A 597 26.51 1.26 -6.47
CA ALA A 597 27.17 0.30 -7.36
C ALA A 597 26.21 -0.31 -8.40
N GLU A 598 24.90 -0.21 -8.20
CA GLU A 598 23.84 -0.79 -9.06
C GLU A 598 24.16 -0.53 -10.52
N SER A 599 24.25 0.72 -10.97
CA SER A 599 24.32 1.01 -12.40
C SER A 599 25.69 0.81 -13.06
N GLY A 600 26.74 0.44 -12.31
CA GLY A 600 28.11 0.27 -12.85
C GLY A 600 28.76 -1.08 -12.54
N LEU A 601 28.20 -1.88 -11.65
CA LEU A 601 28.81 -3.14 -11.24
C LEU A 601 28.34 -4.28 -12.14
N SER A 602 29.28 -4.94 -12.84
CA SER A 602 29.02 -6.16 -13.59
C SER A 602 30.12 -7.17 -13.30
N VAL A 603 29.87 -8.06 -12.34
CA VAL A 603 30.83 -9.09 -11.90
C VAL A 603 30.50 -10.40 -12.60
N GLY A 604 31.41 -10.87 -13.45
CA GLY A 604 31.27 -12.03 -14.32
C GLY A 604 32.08 -13.26 -13.91
N ILE A 605 32.99 -13.11 -12.94
CA ILE A 605 33.87 -14.19 -12.46
C ILE A 605 33.06 -15.44 -12.03
N GLN A 606 33.54 -16.61 -12.46
CA GLN A 606 32.88 -17.90 -12.23
C GLN A 606 33.35 -18.53 -10.93
N ASP A 607 32.46 -19.22 -10.21
CA ASP A 607 32.76 -20.03 -9.02
C ASP A 607 33.51 -19.28 -7.90
N TYR A 608 33.45 -17.94 -7.87
CA TYR A 608 34.12 -17.12 -6.85
C TYR A 608 33.24 -16.89 -5.61
N PHE A 609 31.98 -16.50 -5.84
CA PHE A 609 31.02 -16.22 -4.77
C PHE A 609 30.12 -17.44 -4.50
N TYR A 610 30.09 -17.88 -3.25
CA TYR A 610 29.27 -19.02 -2.83
C TYR A 610 27.77 -18.67 -2.73
N LYS A 611 27.44 -17.58 -2.01
CA LYS A 611 26.06 -17.17 -1.70
C LYS A 611 25.96 -15.65 -1.55
N GLY A 612 24.81 -15.11 -1.93
CA GLY A 612 24.46 -13.69 -1.75
C GLY A 612 23.57 -13.44 -0.53
N PHE A 613 23.70 -12.27 0.07
CA PHE A 613 22.93 -11.83 1.24
C PHE A 613 22.34 -10.43 0.99
N GLY A 614 21.02 -10.35 0.89
CA GLY A 614 20.28 -9.10 0.65
C GLY A 614 19.63 -8.55 1.91
N MET A 615 19.82 -7.26 2.16
CA MET A 615 19.13 -6.54 3.26
C MET A 615 18.44 -5.30 2.72
N PHE A 616 17.12 -5.35 2.58
CA PHE A 616 16.30 -4.30 2.00
C PHE A 616 15.43 -3.60 3.05
N PHE A 617 15.58 -2.29 3.20
CA PHE A 617 14.84 -1.45 4.15
C PHE A 617 13.60 -0.79 3.52
N GLY A 618 13.34 -1.04 2.23
CA GLY A 618 12.19 -0.47 1.51
C GLY A 618 12.41 0.95 1.01
N VAL A 619 13.69 1.34 0.83
CA VAL A 619 14.08 2.66 0.30
C VAL A 619 14.04 2.67 -1.23
N LEU A 620 14.46 1.55 -1.85
CA LEU A 620 14.45 1.40 -3.30
C LEU A 620 13.10 0.89 -3.82
N PRO A 621 12.72 1.25 -5.06
CA PRO A 621 11.68 0.52 -5.78
C PRO A 621 12.06 -0.95 -5.97
N ILE A 622 11.07 -1.83 -6.11
CA ILE A 622 11.31 -3.28 -6.30
C ILE A 622 12.10 -3.56 -7.60
N SER A 623 11.91 -2.73 -8.63
CA SER A 623 12.69 -2.78 -9.87
C SER A 623 14.20 -2.64 -9.61
N SER A 624 14.62 -1.72 -8.74
CA SER A 624 16.02 -1.54 -8.36
C SER A 624 16.53 -2.66 -7.46
N MET A 625 15.71 -3.16 -6.53
CA MET A 625 16.10 -4.29 -5.67
C MET A 625 16.46 -5.54 -6.50
N THR A 626 15.60 -5.88 -7.47
CA THR A 626 15.81 -7.03 -8.34
C THR A 626 17.00 -6.86 -9.28
N GLN A 627 17.25 -5.64 -9.77
CA GLN A 627 18.47 -5.33 -10.54
C GLN A 627 19.73 -5.47 -9.68
N MET A 628 19.69 -5.04 -8.41
CA MET A 628 20.81 -5.10 -7.49
C MET A 628 21.23 -6.56 -7.20
N MET A 629 20.27 -7.48 -7.08
CA MET A 629 20.50 -8.91 -6.87
C MET A 629 21.22 -9.60 -8.04
N GLN A 630 21.15 -9.02 -9.24
CA GLN A 630 21.66 -9.62 -10.47
C GLN A 630 22.99 -9.02 -10.94
N ARG A 631 23.67 -8.20 -10.11
CA ARG A 631 24.95 -7.56 -10.47
C ARG A 631 26.12 -8.53 -10.46
N VAL A 632 26.10 -9.51 -9.55
CA VAL A 632 26.99 -10.67 -9.57
C VAL A 632 26.33 -11.79 -10.39
N ARG A 633 26.87 -12.06 -11.57
CA ARG A 633 26.17 -12.84 -12.61
C ARG A 633 26.12 -14.35 -12.34
N ASP A 634 27.11 -14.89 -11.63
CA ASP A 634 27.21 -16.34 -11.37
C ASP A 634 26.59 -16.79 -10.02
N LEU A 635 25.93 -15.88 -9.29
CA LEU A 635 25.22 -16.27 -8.07
C LEU A 635 24.14 -17.33 -8.36
N GLY A 636 24.15 -18.41 -7.58
CA GLY A 636 23.11 -19.43 -7.60
C GLY A 636 22.07 -19.29 -6.48
N GLU A 637 22.50 -18.78 -5.32
CA GLU A 637 21.69 -18.75 -4.10
C GLU A 637 21.79 -17.40 -3.40
N ILE A 638 20.65 -16.92 -2.87
CA ILE A 638 20.55 -15.64 -2.15
C ILE A 638 19.65 -15.81 -0.93
N ALA A 639 20.09 -15.33 0.23
CA ALA A 639 19.21 -15.13 1.39
C ALA A 639 18.85 -13.65 1.54
N ILE A 640 17.59 -13.34 1.81
CA ILE A 640 17.07 -11.97 1.81
C ILE A 640 16.28 -11.71 3.10
N TRP A 641 16.63 -10.61 3.77
CA TRP A 641 15.72 -9.91 4.64
C TRP A 641 15.20 -8.68 3.91
N CYS A 642 13.89 -8.51 3.91
CA CYS A 642 13.21 -7.37 3.33
C CYS A 642 12.19 -6.88 4.34
N ARG A 643 12.29 -5.60 4.71
CA ARG A 643 11.34 -4.94 5.60
C ARG A 643 9.93 -5.13 5.05
N LYS A 644 8.97 -5.53 5.88
CA LYS A 644 7.59 -5.78 5.44
C LYS A 644 6.88 -4.49 5.07
N TYR A 645 7.06 -3.49 5.93
CA TYR A 645 6.45 -2.17 5.84
C TYR A 645 7.54 -1.12 5.99
N ALA A 646 7.88 -0.42 4.91
CA ALA A 646 8.88 0.63 4.94
C ALA A 646 8.40 1.85 5.75
N PHE A 647 7.09 1.99 5.94
CA PHE A 647 6.43 3.03 6.72
C PHE A 647 5.30 2.42 7.56
N SER A 648 5.00 3.00 8.73
CA SER A 648 3.84 2.58 9.51
C SER A 648 2.54 2.84 8.72
N GLU A 649 1.50 2.03 8.98
CA GLU A 649 0.14 2.16 8.42
C GLU A 649 -0.51 3.55 8.66
N GLU A 650 0.16 4.43 9.41
CA GLU A 650 -0.40 5.61 10.06
C GLU A 650 -0.14 6.92 9.31
N TYR A 651 0.54 6.88 8.17
CA TYR A 651 0.77 8.04 7.30
C TYR A 651 -0.43 8.27 6.35
N GLU A 652 -1.62 8.39 6.91
CA GLU A 652 -2.82 8.76 6.15
C GLU A 652 -2.78 10.25 5.79
N GLY A 653 -2.51 10.59 4.52
CA GLY A 653 -2.86 11.92 4.01
C GLY A 653 -2.13 12.40 2.76
N THR A 654 -0.93 11.86 2.45
CA THR A 654 -0.15 12.25 1.25
C THR A 654 0.32 11.06 0.40
N ARG A 655 0.24 9.83 0.93
CA ARG A 655 0.72 8.62 0.26
C ARG A 655 -0.40 7.67 -0.13
N SER A 656 -1.32 8.17 -0.96
CA SER A 656 -2.39 7.33 -1.45
C SER A 656 -1.86 6.27 -2.42
N LEU A 657 -2.43 5.07 -2.33
CA LEU A 657 -2.21 3.94 -3.23
C LEU A 657 -2.92 4.11 -4.59
N PHE A 658 -3.71 5.17 -4.76
CA PHE A 658 -4.52 5.41 -5.95
C PHE A 658 -4.11 6.69 -6.68
N PRO A 659 -3.77 6.63 -7.99
CA PRO A 659 -3.27 7.78 -8.75
C PRO A 659 -4.22 8.99 -8.74
N LYS A 660 -5.53 8.74 -8.84
CA LYS A 660 -6.55 9.80 -8.79
C LYS A 660 -6.53 10.52 -7.45
N ARG A 661 -6.32 9.77 -6.36
CA ARG A 661 -6.34 10.32 -5.01
C ARG A 661 -5.04 11.05 -4.67
N VAL A 662 -3.89 10.57 -5.16
CA VAL A 662 -2.61 11.32 -5.11
C VAL A 662 -2.79 12.70 -5.74
N ARG A 663 -3.39 12.76 -6.93
CA ARG A 663 -3.70 14.00 -7.64
C ARG A 663 -4.65 14.91 -6.84
N GLU A 664 -5.80 14.39 -6.41
CA GLU A 664 -6.80 15.15 -5.65
C GLU A 664 -6.20 15.77 -4.38
N LEU A 665 -5.42 15.00 -3.61
CA LEU A 665 -4.78 15.47 -2.38
C LEU A 665 -3.78 16.59 -2.65
N MET A 666 -2.94 16.43 -3.66
CA MET A 666 -1.96 17.45 -4.06
C MET A 666 -2.66 18.74 -4.47
N MET A 667 -3.74 18.63 -5.25
CA MET A 667 -4.40 19.80 -5.85
C MET A 667 -5.33 20.50 -4.86
N ASP A 668 -6.05 19.74 -4.03
CA ASP A 668 -6.80 20.29 -2.90
C ASP A 668 -5.84 21.06 -1.96
N TYR A 669 -4.62 20.56 -1.74
CA TYR A 669 -3.60 21.24 -0.94
C TYR A 669 -3.09 22.53 -1.59
N LEU A 670 -2.60 22.46 -2.84
CA LEU A 670 -2.04 23.62 -3.53
C LEU A 670 -3.08 24.73 -3.69
N GLN A 671 -4.33 24.36 -3.94
CA GLN A 671 -5.45 25.30 -3.99
C GLN A 671 -5.68 25.96 -2.62
N ALA A 672 -5.72 25.17 -1.54
CA ALA A 672 -5.92 25.70 -0.19
C ALA A 672 -4.79 26.66 0.21
N ASP A 673 -3.55 26.31 -0.10
CA ASP A 673 -2.36 27.11 0.21
C ASP A 673 -2.35 28.42 -0.57
N ALA A 674 -2.51 28.37 -1.89
CA ALA A 674 -2.56 29.57 -2.71
C ALA A 674 -3.70 30.51 -2.28
N MET A 675 -4.91 29.98 -2.05
CA MET A 675 -6.04 30.78 -1.59
C MET A 675 -5.78 31.43 -0.22
N ALA A 676 -5.11 30.71 0.69
CA ALA A 676 -4.77 31.24 2.02
C ALA A 676 -3.75 32.38 1.93
N CYS A 677 -2.71 32.25 1.10
CA CYS A 677 -1.68 33.27 0.94
C CYS A 677 -2.18 34.54 0.24
N LEU A 678 -2.96 34.38 -0.84
CA LEU A 678 -3.33 35.48 -1.74
C LEU A 678 -4.44 36.39 -1.21
N LYS A 679 -5.17 35.94 -0.19
CA LYS A 679 -6.29 36.67 0.40
C LYS A 679 -5.84 38.04 0.95
N GLY A 680 -6.43 39.12 0.45
CA GLY A 680 -6.12 40.50 0.84
C GLY A 680 -4.87 41.09 0.18
N SER A 681 -4.34 40.47 -0.87
CA SER A 681 -3.26 41.06 -1.69
C SER A 681 -3.80 41.90 -2.84
N ASP A 682 -3.04 42.91 -3.29
CA ASP A 682 -3.43 43.77 -4.43
C ASP A 682 -3.57 42.99 -5.76
N ARG A 683 -3.03 41.76 -5.81
CA ARG A 683 -3.08 40.85 -6.96
C ARG A 683 -4.00 39.65 -6.76
N GLU A 684 -4.85 39.67 -5.71
CA GLU A 684 -5.68 38.53 -5.32
C GLU A 684 -6.49 37.95 -6.48
N ALA A 685 -7.19 38.79 -7.26
CA ALA A 685 -8.02 38.33 -8.37
C ALA A 685 -7.21 37.71 -9.52
N VAL A 686 -6.06 38.28 -9.85
CA VAL A 686 -5.16 37.78 -10.91
C VAL A 686 -4.53 36.46 -10.49
N ALA A 687 -4.03 36.39 -9.26
CA ALA A 687 -3.39 35.19 -8.74
C ALA A 687 -4.41 34.05 -8.51
N GLN A 688 -5.63 34.35 -8.04
CA GLN A 688 -6.71 33.35 -7.95
C GLN A 688 -7.09 32.78 -9.32
N GLN A 689 -7.19 33.63 -10.36
CA GLN A 689 -7.50 33.18 -11.71
C GLN A 689 -6.36 32.34 -12.30
N TRP A 690 -5.10 32.77 -12.12
CA TRP A 690 -3.92 32.01 -12.57
C TRP A 690 -3.83 30.64 -11.89
N VAL A 691 -3.99 30.56 -10.57
CA VAL A 691 -4.00 29.28 -9.84
C VAL A 691 -5.13 28.38 -10.35
N LYS A 692 -6.31 28.93 -10.61
CA LYS A 692 -7.44 28.18 -11.14
C LYS A 692 -7.19 27.68 -12.57
N GLU A 693 -6.47 28.43 -13.39
CA GLU A 693 -6.06 28.03 -14.75
C GLU A 693 -4.96 26.96 -14.72
N LEU A 694 -3.93 27.15 -13.88
CA LEU A 694 -2.87 26.18 -13.63
C LEU A 694 -3.44 24.85 -13.15
N LEU A 695 -4.37 24.90 -12.20
CA LEU A 695 -5.09 23.74 -11.69
C LEU A 695 -6.19 23.26 -12.64
N ARG A 696 -6.40 23.83 -13.83
CA ARG A 696 -7.40 23.39 -14.83
C ARG A 696 -6.78 22.79 -16.09
N ALA A 697 -5.55 23.15 -16.44
CA ALA A 697 -4.81 22.59 -17.58
C ALA A 697 -4.37 21.14 -17.27
N TYR A 698 -5.26 20.16 -17.49
CA TYR A 698 -5.28 18.89 -16.76
C TYR A 698 -4.83 17.62 -17.50
N ASP A 699 -4.30 17.75 -18.72
CA ASP A 699 -3.84 16.60 -19.52
C ASP A 699 -2.32 16.60 -19.72
N ASP A 700 -1.56 17.13 -18.76
CA ASP A 700 -0.10 17.02 -18.76
C ASP A 700 0.35 15.54 -18.63
N PRO A 701 1.03 14.97 -19.65
CA PRO A 701 1.56 13.62 -19.61
C PRO A 701 2.53 13.39 -18.44
N HIS A 702 3.30 14.41 -18.04
CA HIS A 702 4.25 14.31 -16.93
C HIS A 702 3.52 14.08 -15.61
N LEU A 703 2.55 14.95 -15.28
CA LEU A 703 1.78 14.84 -14.06
C LEU A 703 0.94 13.55 -14.00
N MET A 704 0.32 13.15 -15.10
CA MET A 704 -0.43 11.88 -15.14
C MET A 704 0.46 10.69 -14.80
N THR A 705 1.63 10.62 -15.40
CA THR A 705 2.60 9.52 -15.21
C THR A 705 3.19 9.56 -13.80
N HIS A 706 3.54 10.74 -13.30
CA HIS A 706 3.98 10.94 -11.92
C HIS A 706 2.97 10.36 -10.93
N ASN A 707 1.68 10.66 -11.09
CA ASN A 707 0.65 10.17 -10.17
C ASN A 707 0.52 8.63 -10.18
N ILE A 708 0.71 7.99 -11.34
CA ILE A 708 0.69 6.52 -11.46
C ILE A 708 1.90 5.92 -10.75
N LEU A 709 3.11 6.43 -11.03
CA LEU A 709 4.34 5.94 -10.45
C LEU A 709 4.40 6.20 -8.93
N ALA A 710 3.97 7.37 -8.47
CA ALA A 710 3.90 7.69 -7.04
C ALA A 710 2.95 6.75 -6.29
N ALA A 711 1.77 6.44 -6.86
CA ALA A 711 0.84 5.48 -6.26
C ALA A 711 1.44 4.06 -6.20
N ALA A 712 2.15 3.64 -7.26
CA ALA A 712 2.84 2.35 -7.30
C ALA A 712 3.95 2.26 -6.26
N LEU A 713 4.78 3.30 -6.11
CA LEU A 713 5.83 3.36 -5.09
C LEU A 713 5.25 3.40 -3.66
N ASN A 714 4.14 4.11 -3.44
CA ASN A 714 3.46 4.08 -2.15
C ASN A 714 2.97 2.67 -1.80
N TYR A 715 2.47 1.92 -2.79
CA TYR A 715 2.09 0.52 -2.61
C TYR A 715 3.29 -0.36 -2.29
N GLU A 716 4.38 -0.25 -3.05
CA GLU A 716 5.61 -0.99 -2.80
C GLU A 716 6.19 -0.70 -1.41
N GLN A 717 6.10 0.54 -0.94
CA GLN A 717 6.54 0.93 0.40
C GLN A 717 5.68 0.36 1.53
N GLN A 718 4.37 0.17 1.30
CA GLN A 718 3.47 -0.46 2.26
C GLN A 718 3.50 -2.00 2.19
N HIS A 719 3.95 -2.58 1.08
CA HIS A 719 3.91 -4.02 0.84
C HIS A 719 5.25 -4.55 0.31
N THR A 720 6.38 -4.04 0.81
CA THR A 720 7.69 -4.23 0.16
C THR A 720 8.06 -5.71 0.06
N TRP A 721 7.88 -6.46 1.15
CA TRP A 721 8.13 -7.91 1.18
C TRP A 721 7.24 -8.69 0.21
N GLU A 722 5.93 -8.40 0.19
CA GLU A 722 4.95 -9.08 -0.68
C GLU A 722 5.19 -8.76 -2.16
N CYS A 723 5.53 -7.50 -2.46
CA CYS A 723 5.86 -7.05 -3.80
C CYS A 723 7.13 -7.71 -4.31
N LEU A 724 8.20 -7.77 -3.49
CA LEU A 724 9.43 -8.46 -3.83
C LEU A 724 9.20 -9.94 -4.09
N LYS A 725 8.50 -10.64 -3.18
CA LYS A 725 8.12 -12.06 -3.36
C LYS A 725 7.38 -12.28 -4.68
N THR A 726 6.39 -11.43 -4.98
CA THR A 726 5.58 -11.51 -6.20
C THR A 726 6.46 -11.38 -7.43
N VAL A 727 7.30 -10.34 -7.51
CA VAL A 727 8.19 -10.10 -8.66
C VAL A 727 9.18 -11.23 -8.87
N LEU A 728 9.80 -11.74 -7.79
CA LEU A 728 10.77 -12.83 -7.88
C LEU A 728 10.12 -14.13 -8.37
N THR A 729 8.89 -14.40 -7.93
CA THR A 729 8.11 -15.56 -8.38
C THR A 729 7.71 -15.43 -9.85
N GLU A 730 7.24 -14.26 -10.27
CA GLU A 730 6.93 -13.96 -11.68
C GLU A 730 8.16 -14.06 -12.60
N ALA A 731 9.34 -13.72 -12.09
CA ALA A 731 10.61 -13.88 -12.78
C ALA A 731 11.09 -15.34 -12.88
N GLY A 732 10.34 -16.30 -12.31
CA GLY A 732 10.64 -17.74 -12.39
C GLY A 732 11.69 -18.22 -11.40
N HIS A 733 12.04 -17.43 -10.38
CA HIS A 733 12.97 -17.83 -9.33
C HIS A 733 12.32 -18.82 -8.34
N HIS A 734 13.13 -19.66 -7.71
CA HIS A 734 12.67 -20.56 -6.65
C HIS A 734 12.72 -19.80 -5.31
N VAL A 735 11.56 -19.36 -4.83
CA VAL A 735 11.45 -18.59 -3.59
C VAL A 735 10.98 -19.51 -2.45
N ALA A 736 11.87 -19.77 -1.49
CA ALA A 736 11.58 -20.46 -0.25
C ALA A 736 11.37 -19.44 0.87
N ILE A 737 10.24 -19.56 1.58
CA ILE A 737 9.93 -18.70 2.72
C ILE A 737 10.53 -19.35 3.96
N ILE A 738 11.34 -18.60 4.71
CA ILE A 738 11.99 -19.10 5.93
C ILE A 738 11.64 -18.23 7.13
N ASP A 739 11.59 -18.85 8.31
CA ASP A 739 11.51 -18.19 9.60
C ASP A 739 12.80 -18.47 10.39
N ARG A 740 13.30 -17.49 11.13
CA ARG A 740 14.55 -17.62 11.90
C ARG A 740 14.47 -16.93 13.26
N LEU A 741 15.26 -17.42 14.21
CA LEU A 741 15.43 -16.75 15.50
C LEU A 741 16.32 -15.52 15.35
N GLN A 742 15.99 -14.47 16.11
CA GLN A 742 16.77 -13.25 16.23
C GLN A 742 18.17 -13.55 16.80
N SER A 743 19.21 -12.90 16.26
CA SER A 743 20.55 -12.90 16.87
C SER A 743 20.70 -11.67 17.76
N ASP A 744 20.44 -11.83 19.06
CA ASP A 744 20.50 -10.74 20.04
C ASP A 744 21.89 -10.10 20.13
N HIS A 745 22.95 -10.92 20.07
CA HIS A 745 24.33 -10.44 20.05
C HIS A 745 24.61 -9.57 18.82
N LEU A 746 24.27 -10.03 17.61
CA LEU A 746 24.52 -9.26 16.39
C LEU A 746 23.66 -8.00 16.31
N LYS A 747 22.45 -8.02 16.85
CA LYS A 747 21.62 -6.82 16.95
C LYS A 747 22.30 -5.78 17.85
N ALA A 748 22.73 -6.18 19.05
CA ALA A 748 23.42 -5.28 19.97
C ALA A 748 24.73 -4.73 19.38
N GLU A 749 25.56 -5.60 18.79
CA GLU A 749 26.81 -5.23 18.11
C GLU A 749 26.55 -4.26 16.94
N SER A 750 25.52 -4.52 16.13
CA SER A 750 25.12 -3.63 15.02
C SER A 750 24.71 -2.25 15.50
N THR A 751 24.03 -2.15 16.64
CA THR A 751 23.63 -0.88 17.25
C THR A 751 24.85 -0.10 17.77
N GLU A 752 25.78 -0.78 18.43
CA GLU A 752 27.02 -0.15 18.91
C GLU A 752 27.87 0.39 17.76
N ILE A 753 28.08 -0.42 16.71
CA ILE A 753 28.81 -0.03 15.51
C ILE A 753 28.11 1.14 14.81
N ARG A 754 26.78 1.10 14.71
CA ARG A 754 26.00 2.22 14.17
C ARG A 754 26.30 3.51 14.91
N GLU A 755 26.21 3.53 16.24
CA GLU A 755 26.46 4.75 17.02
C GLU A 755 27.87 5.29 16.82
N ARG A 756 28.89 4.41 16.77
CA ARG A 756 30.28 4.80 16.51
C ARG A 756 30.48 5.42 15.11
N ILE A 757 29.84 4.85 14.08
CA ILE A 757 29.86 5.42 12.73
C ILE A 757 29.24 6.82 12.73
N LEU A 758 28.13 7.01 13.45
CA LEU A 758 27.49 8.32 13.58
C LEU A 758 28.40 9.34 14.25
N ASP A 759 29.11 8.94 15.32
CA ASP A 759 30.05 9.81 16.02
C ASP A 759 31.21 10.22 15.10
N SER A 760 31.76 9.26 14.36
CA SER A 760 32.86 9.50 13.41
C SER A 760 32.45 10.43 12.26
N ASP A 761 31.28 10.19 11.66
CA ASP A 761 30.75 11.04 10.59
C ASP A 761 30.49 12.47 11.09
N ALA A 762 29.89 12.61 12.28
CA ALA A 762 29.58 13.92 12.85
C ALA A 762 30.85 14.70 13.22
N ALA A 763 31.86 14.03 13.79
CA ALA A 763 33.16 14.63 14.06
C ALA A 763 33.86 15.06 12.77
N SER A 764 33.73 14.28 11.68
CA SER A 764 34.31 14.62 10.38
C SER A 764 33.65 15.85 9.77
N ILE A 765 32.32 15.96 9.85
CA ILE A 765 31.58 17.17 9.41
C ILE A 765 31.94 18.38 10.27
N PHE A 766 32.05 18.22 11.59
CA PHE A 766 32.46 19.29 12.49
C PHE A 766 33.85 19.85 12.14
N ASN A 767 34.81 18.96 11.89
CA ASN A 767 36.19 19.32 11.58
C ASN A 767 36.44 19.70 10.11
N ALA A 768 35.44 19.54 9.23
CA ALA A 768 35.57 19.86 7.82
C ALA A 768 35.83 21.36 7.55
N GLU A 769 36.44 21.65 6.39
CA GLU A 769 36.76 23.01 5.96
C GLU A 769 35.49 23.88 5.84
N ASN A 770 35.58 25.11 6.33
CA ASN A 770 34.49 26.09 6.20
C ASN A 770 34.48 26.64 4.78
N ILE A 771 33.40 26.38 4.06
CA ILE A 771 33.18 26.89 2.70
C ILE A 771 31.93 27.75 2.63
N THR A 772 31.86 28.63 1.63
CA THR A 772 30.66 29.44 1.38
C THR A 772 29.52 28.59 0.81
N MET A 773 28.28 29.08 0.94
CA MET A 773 27.10 28.42 0.37
C MET A 773 27.22 28.23 -1.15
N GLU A 774 27.77 29.21 -1.87
CA GLU A 774 27.98 29.13 -3.32
C GLU A 774 29.00 28.05 -3.70
N GLN A 775 30.09 27.95 -2.96
CA GLN A 775 31.08 26.87 -3.13
C GLN A 775 30.45 25.50 -2.84
N ALA A 776 29.68 25.38 -1.74
CA ALA A 776 29.00 24.14 -1.37
C ALA A 776 28.04 23.67 -2.47
N ILE A 777 27.23 24.58 -3.03
CA ILE A 777 26.33 24.30 -4.15
C ILE A 777 27.13 23.81 -5.37
N ARG A 778 28.23 24.50 -5.70
CA ARG A 778 29.08 24.14 -6.86
C ARG A 778 29.72 22.77 -6.66
N ILE A 779 30.22 22.45 -5.48
CA ILE A 779 30.82 21.14 -5.15
C ILE A 779 29.75 20.04 -5.22
N LYS A 780 28.58 20.25 -4.61
CA LYS A 780 27.48 19.27 -4.62
C LYS A 780 26.94 18.99 -6.02
N SER A 781 27.08 19.94 -6.95
CA SER A 781 26.75 19.73 -8.36
C SER A 781 27.78 18.90 -9.14
N ARG A 782 28.99 18.68 -8.60
CA ARG A 782 30.04 17.85 -9.23
C ARG A 782 29.87 16.39 -8.83
N TRP A 783 29.86 15.52 -9.83
CA TRP A 783 29.82 14.07 -9.65
C TRP A 783 31.08 13.52 -8.94
N SER A 784 32.26 14.11 -9.18
CA SER A 784 33.55 13.62 -8.68
C SER A 784 33.94 14.17 -7.29
N SER A 785 32.98 14.68 -6.52
CA SER A 785 33.26 15.27 -5.21
C SER A 785 33.80 14.24 -4.22
N SER A 786 34.87 14.58 -3.51
CA SER A 786 35.46 13.74 -2.46
C SER A 786 34.57 13.69 -1.22
N LEU A 787 34.84 12.74 -0.32
CA LEU A 787 34.07 12.64 0.92
C LEU A 787 34.29 13.88 1.82
N ASP A 788 35.53 14.37 1.92
CA ASP A 788 35.89 15.57 2.67
C ASP A 788 35.17 16.82 2.12
N GLU A 789 35.15 16.97 0.80
CA GLU A 789 34.42 18.06 0.13
C GLU A 789 32.91 18.01 0.44
N ARG A 790 32.33 16.81 0.52
CA ARG A 790 30.92 16.62 0.89
C ARG A 790 30.68 16.97 2.35
N TRP A 791 31.57 16.61 3.27
CA TRP A 791 31.47 17.02 4.67
C TRP A 791 31.51 18.54 4.84
N SER A 792 32.40 19.23 4.11
CA SER A 792 32.42 20.70 4.05
C SER A 792 31.10 21.28 3.53
N CYS A 793 30.47 20.63 2.54
CA CYS A 793 29.15 21.04 2.05
C CYS A 793 28.06 20.89 3.12
N GLU A 794 27.99 19.75 3.81
CA GLU A 794 26.99 19.51 4.85
C GLU A 794 27.14 20.50 6.02
N LYS A 795 28.38 20.79 6.43
CA LYS A 795 28.68 21.85 7.40
C LYS A 795 28.17 23.22 6.93
N ALA A 796 28.47 23.60 5.69
CA ALA A 796 28.02 24.87 5.12
C ALA A 796 26.49 24.98 5.04
N PHE A 797 25.79 23.91 4.65
CA PHE A 797 24.31 23.90 4.63
C PHE A 797 23.73 24.05 6.03
N LEU A 798 24.30 23.36 7.02
CA LEU A 798 23.84 23.44 8.41
C LEU A 798 23.99 24.87 8.95
N CYS A 799 25.17 25.49 8.77
CA CYS A 799 25.42 26.85 9.22
C CYS A 799 24.63 27.91 8.44
N HIS A 800 24.28 27.64 7.18
CA HIS A 800 23.37 28.50 6.45
C HIS A 800 21.92 28.39 6.96
N ARG A 801 21.47 27.19 7.33
CA ARG A 801 20.14 26.98 7.94
C ARG A 801 20.04 27.53 9.35
N LEU A 802 21.16 27.52 10.08
CA LEU A 802 21.30 28.01 11.45
C LEU A 802 22.43 29.05 11.54
N PRO A 803 22.22 30.29 11.07
CA PRO A 803 23.22 31.36 11.15
C PRO A 803 23.69 31.57 12.59
N GLY A 804 25.00 31.76 12.77
CA GLY A 804 25.60 32.01 14.07
C GLY A 804 25.81 30.78 14.95
N ILE A 805 25.30 29.60 14.56
CA ILE A 805 25.40 28.37 15.40
C ILE A 805 26.83 28.04 15.81
N GLN A 806 27.82 28.31 14.94
CA GLN A 806 29.24 28.04 15.20
C GLN A 806 29.83 28.83 16.39
N HIS A 807 29.14 29.88 16.85
CA HIS A 807 29.56 30.73 17.98
C HIS A 807 28.85 30.37 19.29
N THR A 808 28.03 29.32 19.29
CA THR A 808 27.27 28.86 20.46
C THR A 808 28.01 27.74 21.20
N GLU A 809 27.76 27.60 22.50
CA GLU A 809 28.37 26.55 23.33
C GLU A 809 27.93 25.13 22.94
N ILE A 810 26.76 25.00 22.31
CA ILE A 810 26.20 23.73 21.86
C ILE A 810 26.77 23.24 20.52
N TRP A 811 27.60 24.05 19.85
CA TRP A 811 28.21 23.66 18.57
C TRP A 811 29.31 22.61 18.77
N GLY A 812 28.96 21.37 18.52
CA GLY A 812 29.87 20.22 18.60
C GLY A 812 29.43 19.05 17.71
N PRO A 813 30.26 18.01 17.60
CA PRO A 813 29.91 16.77 16.90
C PRO A 813 28.57 16.17 17.36
N GLU A 814 28.24 16.27 18.64
CA GLU A 814 27.01 15.75 19.24
C GLU A 814 25.76 16.43 18.66
N LEU A 815 25.78 17.77 18.52
CA LEU A 815 24.69 18.51 17.90
C LEU A 815 24.55 18.16 16.41
N ILE A 816 25.66 18.02 15.69
CA ILE A 816 25.64 17.61 14.28
C ILE A 816 25.04 16.21 14.13
N LYS A 817 25.43 15.28 15.02
CA LYS A 817 24.89 13.92 15.07
C LYS A 817 23.37 13.93 15.27
N GLU A 818 22.89 14.71 16.23
CA GLU A 818 21.46 14.87 16.47
C GLU A 818 20.74 15.47 15.25
N LEU A 819 21.24 16.57 14.68
CA LEU A 819 20.56 17.28 13.60
C LEU A 819 20.56 16.56 12.24
N LEU A 820 21.65 15.88 11.88
CA LEU A 820 21.80 15.26 10.55
C LEU A 820 21.49 13.75 10.53
N PHE A 821 21.60 13.05 11.66
CA PHE A 821 21.49 11.59 11.68
C PHE A 821 20.37 11.02 12.53
N LYS A 822 20.03 11.65 13.67
CA LYS A 822 18.98 11.13 14.58
C LYS A 822 17.65 11.86 14.44
N GLN A 823 17.66 13.20 14.39
CA GLN A 823 16.47 14.05 14.38
C GLN A 823 16.45 14.99 13.16
N ARG A 824 16.49 14.42 11.95
CA ARG A 824 16.49 15.18 10.68
C ARG A 824 15.32 16.16 10.52
N SER A 825 14.20 15.90 11.19
CA SER A 825 13.01 16.76 11.18
C SER A 825 13.03 17.87 12.22
N LEU A 826 14.04 17.96 13.10
CA LEU A 826 14.08 18.94 14.17
C LEU A 826 14.11 20.38 13.62
N ILE A 827 15.06 20.71 12.75
CA ILE A 827 15.15 22.07 12.18
C ILE A 827 13.84 22.45 11.45
N PRO A 828 13.25 21.63 10.55
CA PRO A 828 11.94 21.93 9.95
C PRO A 828 10.81 22.12 10.98
N SER A 829 10.83 21.36 12.07
CA SER A 829 9.81 21.46 13.11
C SER A 829 9.92 22.78 13.90
N LEU A 830 11.14 23.23 14.19
CA LEU A 830 11.42 24.51 14.85
C LEU A 830 11.16 25.69 13.91
N GLU A 831 11.45 25.55 12.61
CA GLU A 831 11.05 26.53 11.59
C GLU A 831 9.52 26.70 11.57
N ARG A 832 8.76 25.60 11.64
CA ARG A 832 7.29 25.65 11.73
C ARG A 832 6.81 26.27 13.03
N TRP A 833 7.45 25.97 14.17
CA TRP A 833 7.16 26.64 15.45
C TRP A 833 7.31 28.14 15.32
N TRP A 834 8.46 28.61 14.82
CA TRP A 834 8.73 30.03 14.65
C TRP A 834 7.70 30.69 13.74
N LEU A 835 7.37 30.07 12.59
CA LEU A 835 6.38 30.59 11.64
C LEU A 835 4.96 30.61 12.19
N LEU A 836 4.57 29.65 13.03
CA LEU A 836 3.26 29.60 13.66
C LEU A 836 3.07 30.76 14.66
N ASN A 837 4.15 31.22 15.28
CA ASN A 837 4.19 32.41 16.13
C ASN A 837 4.37 33.72 15.34
N HIS A 838 4.73 33.66 14.05
CA HIS A 838 4.94 34.80 13.16
C HIS A 838 4.16 34.63 11.84
N MET A 839 2.83 34.53 11.95
CA MET A 839 1.96 34.19 10.81
C MET A 839 2.03 35.19 9.65
N ASP A 840 2.30 36.48 9.92
CA ASP A 840 2.49 37.48 8.86
C ASP A 840 3.75 37.20 8.04
N ALA A 841 4.86 36.85 8.70
CA ALA A 841 6.09 36.43 8.04
C ALA A 841 5.90 35.11 7.26
N ALA A 842 5.10 34.18 7.78
CA ALA A 842 4.75 32.94 7.09
C ALA A 842 3.94 33.20 5.80
N LYS A 843 3.00 34.16 5.87
CA LYS A 843 2.21 34.60 4.72
C LYS A 843 3.10 35.26 3.68
N GLU A 844 3.95 36.20 4.09
CA GLU A 844 4.86 36.94 3.20
C GLU A 844 5.85 36.02 2.49
N ARG A 845 6.49 35.10 3.23
CA ARG A 845 7.39 34.08 2.65
C ARG A 845 6.69 33.26 1.56
N SER A 846 5.44 32.88 1.80
CA SER A 846 4.68 32.05 0.87
C SER A 846 4.16 32.86 -0.33
N LEU A 847 3.77 34.12 -0.10
CA LEU A 847 3.38 35.06 -1.14
C LEU A 847 4.53 35.31 -2.12
N GLN A 848 5.72 35.65 -1.63
CA GLN A 848 6.92 35.85 -2.46
C GLN A 848 7.23 34.62 -3.31
N ARG A 849 7.05 33.42 -2.76
CA ARG A 849 7.24 32.17 -3.51
C ARG A 849 6.23 32.02 -4.64
N TRP A 850 4.95 32.25 -4.38
CA TRP A 850 3.90 32.20 -5.40
C TRP A 850 4.12 33.26 -6.49
N GLU A 851 4.53 34.47 -6.12
CA GLU A 851 4.87 35.53 -7.08
C GLU A 851 6.07 35.16 -7.97
N GLN A 852 7.12 34.56 -7.39
CA GLN A 852 8.26 34.06 -8.16
C GLN A 852 7.85 32.97 -9.16
N ILE A 853 6.96 32.06 -8.77
CA ILE A 853 6.44 31.02 -9.65
C ILE A 853 5.60 31.65 -10.79
N MET A 854 4.73 32.61 -10.47
CA MET A 854 3.90 33.31 -11.46
C MET A 854 4.73 34.14 -12.45
N ALA A 855 5.92 34.61 -12.04
CA ALA A 855 6.81 35.38 -12.90
C ALA A 855 7.61 34.52 -13.90
N GLN A 856 7.60 33.19 -13.76
CA GLN A 856 8.29 32.30 -14.70
C GLN A 856 7.49 32.13 -15.99
N GLU A 857 8.16 32.14 -17.14
CA GLU A 857 7.53 31.93 -18.45
C GLU A 857 7.04 30.48 -18.64
N GLN A 858 7.68 29.51 -17.98
CA GLN A 858 7.31 28.10 -18.03
C GLN A 858 6.40 27.73 -16.86
N SER A 859 5.42 26.86 -17.13
CA SER A 859 4.55 26.33 -16.07
C SER A 859 5.33 25.42 -15.13
N PRO A 860 5.18 25.58 -13.79
CA PRO A 860 5.90 24.76 -12.82
C PRO A 860 5.37 23.33 -12.79
N PHE A 861 6.26 22.35 -12.63
CA PHE A 861 5.86 20.99 -12.31
C PHE A 861 5.27 20.95 -10.90
N LEU A 862 3.93 20.77 -10.82
CA LEU A 862 3.16 20.90 -9.58
C LEU A 862 3.72 20.09 -8.39
N PRO A 863 4.21 18.85 -8.56
CA PRO A 863 4.80 18.08 -7.47
C PRO A 863 6.04 18.72 -6.82
N ASP A 864 6.72 19.67 -7.48
CA ASP A 864 7.89 20.38 -6.92
C ASP A 864 7.49 21.63 -6.10
N ILE A 865 6.22 22.06 -6.17
CA ILE A 865 5.75 23.21 -5.38
C ILE A 865 5.70 22.80 -3.89
N ARG A 866 6.49 23.50 -3.07
CA ARG A 866 6.53 23.33 -1.61
C ARG A 866 6.00 24.61 -0.97
N SER A 867 4.87 24.54 -0.30
CA SER A 867 4.40 25.61 0.56
C SER A 867 3.77 24.97 1.79
N ASP A 868 3.82 25.71 2.90
CA ASP A 868 3.40 25.25 4.22
C ASP A 868 2.39 26.22 4.86
N PHE A 869 1.94 27.28 4.19
CA PHE A 869 1.07 28.28 4.81
C PHE A 869 -0.31 27.71 5.13
N ALA A 870 -0.91 26.92 4.23
CA ALA A 870 -2.16 26.22 4.54
C ALA A 870 -2.01 25.28 5.75
N LEU A 871 -0.85 24.62 5.89
CA LEU A 871 -0.54 23.76 7.03
C LEU A 871 -0.51 24.57 8.34
N LEU A 872 0.23 25.69 8.34
CA LEU A 872 0.34 26.58 9.50
C LEU A 872 -1.01 27.21 9.87
N GLN A 873 -1.77 27.68 8.89
CA GLN A 873 -3.11 28.23 9.11
C GLN A 873 -4.06 27.18 9.70
N ALA A 874 -3.99 25.93 9.24
CA ALA A 874 -4.77 24.84 9.82
C ALA A 874 -4.35 24.54 11.26
N MET A 875 -3.05 24.55 11.58
CA MET A 875 -2.54 24.40 12.95
C MET A 875 -3.03 25.52 13.88
N GLN A 876 -3.11 26.76 13.37
CA GLN A 876 -3.67 27.89 14.10
C GLN A 876 -5.19 27.73 14.29
N GLU A 877 -5.94 27.34 13.25
CA GLU A 877 -7.40 27.15 13.30
C GLU A 877 -7.83 26.06 14.30
N ILE A 878 -7.07 24.97 14.37
CA ILE A 878 -7.35 23.91 15.36
C ILE A 878 -7.03 24.36 16.79
N GLY A 879 -6.20 25.39 16.96
CA GLY A 879 -5.75 25.91 18.25
C GLY A 879 -4.62 25.08 18.85
N LEU A 880 -3.68 24.59 18.02
CA LEU A 880 -2.61 23.70 18.45
C LEU A 880 -1.73 24.30 19.56
N LEU A 881 -1.49 25.63 19.51
CA LEU A 881 -0.63 26.31 20.50
C LEU A 881 -1.20 26.30 21.92
N ARG A 882 -2.53 26.16 22.09
CA ARG A 882 -3.19 26.08 23.40
C ARG A 882 -2.72 24.90 24.26
N LEU A 883 -2.10 23.90 23.63
CA LEU A 883 -1.54 22.75 24.35
C LEU A 883 -0.28 23.12 25.13
N PHE A 884 0.44 24.15 24.71
CA PHE A 884 1.69 24.61 25.34
C PHE A 884 1.47 25.77 26.32
N GLU A 885 0.22 26.18 26.55
CA GLU A 885 -0.14 27.26 27.46
C GLU A 885 -0.24 26.75 28.91
N GLY A 886 0.85 26.93 29.67
CA GLY A 886 0.91 26.59 31.09
C GLY A 886 1.08 25.10 31.41
N ASP A 887 1.32 24.79 32.68
CA ASP A 887 1.61 23.42 33.15
C ASP A 887 0.32 22.63 33.46
N VAL A 888 -0.55 22.47 32.46
CA VAL A 888 -1.83 21.79 32.61
C VAL A 888 -1.74 20.32 32.13
N PRO A 889 -2.15 19.34 32.95
CA PRO A 889 -2.20 17.95 32.52
C PRO A 889 -3.38 17.68 31.56
N PHE A 890 -3.11 16.98 30.47
CA PHE A 890 -4.09 16.52 29.49
C PHE A 890 -4.25 14.99 29.51
N ASN A 891 -5.43 14.52 29.16
CA ASN A 891 -5.68 13.11 28.85
C ASN A 891 -6.61 13.01 27.64
N GLU A 892 -6.93 11.78 27.23
CA GLU A 892 -7.77 11.52 26.05
C GLU A 892 -9.16 12.19 26.12
N ASN A 893 -9.69 12.44 27.32
CA ASN A 893 -10.99 13.06 27.54
C ASN A 893 -10.93 14.57 27.78
N SER A 894 -9.74 15.18 27.80
CA SER A 894 -9.60 16.63 27.97
C SER A 894 -10.33 17.39 26.84
N GLU A 895 -11.09 18.43 27.21
CA GLU A 895 -11.93 19.18 26.26
C GLU A 895 -11.13 19.73 25.08
N VAL A 896 -9.93 20.27 25.34
CA VAL A 896 -9.01 20.80 24.32
C VAL A 896 -8.57 19.71 23.33
N ILE A 897 -8.19 18.53 23.83
CA ILE A 897 -7.78 17.38 23.01
C ILE A 897 -8.93 16.94 22.11
N GLN A 898 -10.12 16.77 22.69
CA GLN A 898 -11.32 16.39 21.94
C GLN A 898 -11.76 17.44 20.93
N GLU A 899 -11.59 18.73 21.23
CA GLU A 899 -11.88 19.83 20.31
C GLU A 899 -10.94 19.80 19.11
N ILE A 900 -9.62 19.73 19.34
CA ILE A 900 -8.60 19.63 18.28
C ILE A 900 -8.88 18.41 17.41
N TYR A 901 -9.12 17.26 18.03
CA TYR A 901 -9.40 16.00 17.35
C TYR A 901 -10.65 16.08 16.45
N ARG A 902 -11.76 16.65 16.95
CA ARG A 902 -12.98 16.87 16.16
C ARG A 902 -12.76 17.82 14.99
N LYS A 903 -11.99 18.90 15.16
CA LYS A 903 -11.65 19.82 14.07
C LYS A 903 -10.81 19.12 13.00
N CYS A 904 -9.87 18.27 13.39
CA CYS A 904 -9.02 17.50 12.48
C CYS A 904 -9.78 16.47 11.63
N LYS A 905 -10.97 16.03 12.05
CA LYS A 905 -11.86 15.17 11.23
C LYS A 905 -12.48 15.91 10.04
N ARG A 906 -12.49 17.25 10.02
CA ARG A 906 -13.05 18.03 8.91
C ARG A 906 -12.16 17.90 7.68
N ARG A 907 -12.73 17.56 6.52
CA ARG A 907 -11.98 17.36 5.27
C ARG A 907 -11.05 18.52 4.91
N LYS A 908 -11.49 19.76 5.07
CA LYS A 908 -10.69 20.96 4.78
C LYS A 908 -9.42 21.02 5.64
N VAL A 909 -9.57 20.80 6.96
CA VAL A 909 -8.47 20.79 7.93
C VAL A 909 -7.54 19.61 7.67
N ALA A 910 -8.08 18.40 7.50
CA ALA A 910 -7.28 17.20 7.22
C ALA A 910 -6.43 17.34 5.93
N THR A 911 -7.00 17.99 4.90
CA THR A 911 -6.28 18.27 3.64
C THR A 911 -5.13 19.25 3.89
N ALA A 912 -5.39 20.37 4.57
CA ALA A 912 -4.38 21.37 4.88
C ALA A 912 -3.29 20.86 5.84
N LEU A 913 -3.65 20.00 6.79
CA LEU A 913 -2.70 19.30 7.66
C LEU A 913 -1.93 18.18 6.95
N ARG A 914 -2.35 17.81 5.72
CA ARG A 914 -1.84 16.66 4.97
C ARG A 914 -1.91 15.35 5.76
N ARG A 915 -2.85 15.26 6.72
CA ARG A 915 -3.00 14.17 7.69
C ARG A 915 -4.46 13.93 8.02
N ARG A 916 -4.84 12.65 8.14
CA ARG A 916 -6.14 12.20 8.66
C ARG A 916 -5.94 11.52 10.00
N VAL A 917 -7.02 11.51 10.77
CA VAL A 917 -7.06 10.94 12.11
C VAL A 917 -6.86 9.41 12.12
N GLY A 918 -7.30 8.71 11.06
CA GLY A 918 -7.22 7.25 10.99
C GLY A 918 -7.86 6.55 12.20
N ARG A 919 -7.14 5.56 12.74
CA ARG A 919 -7.51 4.74 13.91
C ARG A 919 -6.97 5.28 15.24
N GLN A 920 -6.23 6.39 15.21
CA GLN A 920 -5.53 6.91 16.38
C GLN A 920 -6.52 7.47 17.40
N GLY A 921 -6.28 7.16 18.66
CA GLY A 921 -6.97 7.79 19.77
C GLY A 921 -6.71 9.31 19.77
N PRO A 922 -7.64 10.13 20.29
CA PRO A 922 -7.48 11.58 20.40
C PRO A 922 -6.12 12.03 20.92
N MET A 923 -5.64 11.43 22.01
CA MET A 923 -4.36 11.80 22.62
C MET A 923 -3.18 11.49 21.69
N GLU A 924 -3.15 10.29 21.11
CA GLU A 924 -2.08 9.82 20.23
C GLU A 924 -1.96 10.70 18.97
N PHE A 925 -3.09 10.97 18.32
CA PHE A 925 -3.12 11.81 17.12
C PHE A 925 -2.64 13.24 17.41
N VAL A 926 -3.10 13.83 18.51
CA VAL A 926 -2.71 15.20 18.90
C VAL A 926 -1.24 15.27 19.29
N SER A 927 -0.70 14.30 20.04
CA SER A 927 0.74 14.22 20.34
C SER A 927 1.60 14.10 19.09
N ARG A 928 1.13 13.43 18.04
CA ARG A 928 1.87 13.39 16.76
C ARG A 928 1.83 14.74 16.03
N LEU A 929 0.72 15.50 16.15
CA LEU A 929 0.63 16.84 15.59
C LEU A 929 1.58 17.82 16.28
N THR A 930 1.74 17.75 17.60
CA THR A 930 2.66 18.65 18.34
C THR A 930 4.13 18.41 17.99
N ARG A 931 4.52 17.17 17.68
CA ARG A 931 5.88 16.86 17.18
C ARG A 931 6.20 17.56 15.85
N LEU A 932 5.20 17.90 15.03
CA LEU A 932 5.42 18.65 13.79
C LEU A 932 5.98 20.05 14.05
N VAL A 933 5.73 20.62 15.22
CA VAL A 933 6.20 21.95 15.63
C VAL A 933 7.28 21.86 16.73
N GLY A 934 7.96 20.72 16.86
CA GLY A 934 9.10 20.56 17.78
C GLY A 934 8.72 20.36 19.26
N GLY A 935 7.41 20.31 19.56
CA GLY A 935 6.90 20.07 20.91
C GLY A 935 7.17 18.65 21.40
N SER A 936 7.41 18.52 22.69
CA SER A 936 7.57 17.24 23.40
C SER A 936 6.38 16.96 24.32
N THR A 937 6.26 15.71 24.78
CA THR A 937 5.21 15.31 25.71
C THR A 937 5.84 14.53 26.85
N GLU A 938 5.56 14.92 28.09
CA GLU A 938 5.89 14.18 29.30
C GLU A 938 4.62 13.50 29.83
N SER A 939 4.76 12.40 30.58
CA SER A 939 3.60 11.71 31.16
C SER A 939 3.79 11.39 32.63
N GLU A 940 2.74 11.56 33.40
CA GLU A 940 2.66 11.20 34.82
C GLU A 940 1.57 10.14 35.02
N GLN A 941 1.85 9.10 35.81
CA GLN A 941 0.87 8.07 36.16
C GLN A 941 0.37 8.28 37.59
N SER A 942 -0.95 8.42 37.75
CA SER A 942 -1.60 8.48 39.05
C SER A 942 -2.52 7.27 39.27
N TRP A 943 -2.40 6.63 40.44
CA TRP A 943 -3.19 5.46 40.82
C TRP A 943 -4.41 5.89 41.65
N VAL A 944 -5.61 5.50 41.23
CA VAL A 944 -6.84 5.72 42.01
C VAL A 944 -7.22 4.42 42.69
N ARG A 945 -7.51 4.48 44.00
CA ARG A 945 -7.61 3.33 44.91
C ARG A 945 -8.75 2.32 44.61
N ASP A 946 -9.65 2.64 43.67
CA ASP A 946 -10.85 1.84 43.35
C ASP A 946 -10.86 1.24 41.92
N GLU A 947 -9.95 1.64 41.04
CA GLU A 947 -9.86 1.11 39.68
C GLU A 947 -8.47 0.51 39.47
N SER A 948 -8.38 -0.76 39.06
CA SER A 948 -7.12 -1.48 38.80
C SER A 948 -6.33 -0.97 37.58
N ARG A 949 -6.57 0.27 37.13
CA ARG A 949 -5.90 0.96 36.01
C ARG A 949 -5.51 2.38 36.42
N GLY A 950 -4.21 2.71 36.35
CA GLY A 950 -3.73 4.07 36.55
C GLY A 950 -4.21 5.03 35.46
N LYS A 951 -4.52 6.28 35.83
CA LYS A 951 -4.80 7.36 34.87
C LYS A 951 -3.48 8.02 34.48
N ARG A 952 -3.14 7.95 33.19
CA ARG A 952 -1.97 8.62 32.61
C ARG A 952 -2.37 10.03 32.16
N SER A 953 -1.69 11.03 32.71
CA SER A 953 -1.80 12.44 32.33
C SER A 953 -0.57 12.85 31.54
N TYR A 954 -0.71 13.79 30.61
CA TYR A 954 0.34 14.23 29.71
C TYR A 954 0.51 15.75 29.75
N PHE A 955 1.77 16.20 29.75
CA PHE A 955 2.14 17.61 29.70
C PHE A 955 2.82 17.91 28.37
N PHE A 956 2.41 18.97 27.69
CA PHE A 956 3.02 19.36 26.41
C PHE A 956 4.02 20.48 26.65
N LEU A 957 5.28 20.23 26.29
CA LEU A 957 6.36 21.18 26.47
C LEU A 957 6.64 21.92 25.15
N SER A 958 6.68 23.25 25.25
CA SER A 958 7.10 24.13 24.15
C SER A 958 8.55 23.81 23.78
N PRO A 959 8.95 23.86 22.50
CA PRO A 959 10.36 23.74 22.15
C PRO A 959 11.25 24.80 22.81
N GLU A 960 10.71 25.92 23.29
CA GLU A 960 11.46 26.97 23.98
C GLU A 960 11.92 26.57 25.39
N THR A 961 11.30 25.54 26.00
CA THR A 961 11.69 25.07 27.34
C THR A 961 12.97 24.22 27.33
N ASP A 962 13.39 23.76 26.15
CA ASP A 962 14.62 22.98 25.95
C ASP A 962 15.76 23.92 25.54
N GLU A 963 16.85 23.91 26.31
CA GLU A 963 17.99 24.82 26.12
C GLU A 963 18.59 24.73 24.71
N VAL A 964 18.71 23.51 24.16
CA VAL A 964 19.26 23.29 22.81
C VAL A 964 18.31 23.83 21.75
N LYS A 965 17.02 23.49 21.85
CA LYS A 965 16.00 23.98 20.89
C LYS A 965 15.85 25.50 20.94
N SER A 966 15.99 26.12 22.11
CA SER A 966 15.95 27.57 22.28
C SER A 966 17.07 28.26 21.49
N VAL A 967 18.33 27.80 21.63
CA VAL A 967 19.46 28.32 20.84
C VAL A 967 19.26 28.11 19.34
N LEU A 968 18.70 26.96 18.93
CA LEU A 968 18.36 26.71 17.52
C LEU A 968 17.27 27.67 17.01
N LEU A 969 16.27 27.99 17.84
CA LEU A 969 15.22 28.95 17.52
C LEU A 969 15.78 30.38 17.36
N GLU A 970 16.76 30.78 18.17
CA GLU A 970 17.46 32.06 17.98
C GLU A 970 18.18 32.13 16.63
N CYS A 971 18.88 31.06 16.24
CA CYS A 971 19.51 30.96 14.91
C CYS A 971 18.47 31.04 13.79
N ILE A 972 17.34 30.35 13.93
CA ILE A 972 16.22 30.39 12.97
C ILE A 972 15.64 31.80 12.87
N ASN A 973 15.47 32.49 14.00
CA ASN A 973 14.98 33.86 14.06
C ASN A 973 15.87 34.81 13.25
N GLN A 974 17.20 34.74 13.42
CA GLN A 974 18.15 35.56 12.64
C GLN A 974 17.96 35.40 11.12
N ARG A 975 17.62 34.20 10.65
CA ARG A 975 17.41 33.90 9.23
C ARG A 975 16.04 34.33 8.70
N LEU A 976 14.99 34.18 9.51
CA LEU A 976 13.60 34.36 9.08
C LEU A 976 13.03 35.75 9.38
N GLN A 977 13.65 36.53 10.26
CA GLN A 977 13.22 37.90 10.61
C GLN A 977 13.12 38.86 9.40
N LYS A 978 13.85 38.58 8.30
CA LYS A 978 13.77 39.34 7.04
C LYS A 978 12.40 39.33 6.38
N TYR A 979 11.50 38.44 6.78
CA TYR A 979 10.12 38.38 6.32
C TYR A 979 9.15 39.16 7.23
N CYS A 980 9.64 39.74 8.32
CA CYS A 980 8.84 40.60 9.21
C CYS A 980 8.86 42.06 8.71
N ALA A 981 7.71 42.73 8.76
CA ALA A 981 7.50 44.06 8.19
C ALA A 981 8.41 45.19 8.75
N GLU A 982 8.95 45.03 9.97
CA GLU A 982 9.70 46.07 10.68
C GLU A 982 11.18 46.22 10.24
N THR A 983 11.72 45.32 9.42
CA THR A 983 13.14 45.37 8.99
C THR A 983 13.38 46.10 7.66
N ALA A 984 12.33 46.60 7.01
CA ALA A 984 12.42 47.24 5.69
C ALA A 984 13.15 48.60 5.67
N GLU A 985 13.43 49.23 6.82
CA GLU A 985 14.06 50.57 6.87
C GLU A 985 15.57 50.59 7.14
N THR A 986 16.25 49.46 7.42
CA THR A 986 17.68 49.51 7.83
C THR A 986 18.55 48.34 7.33
N ILE A 987 18.41 47.91 6.07
CA ILE A 987 19.43 47.06 5.44
C ILE A 987 19.84 47.64 4.09
N ASP A 988 21.00 48.30 4.07
CA ASP A 988 21.75 48.57 2.84
C ASP A 988 22.08 47.20 2.22
N SER A 989 21.42 46.90 1.09
CA SER A 989 21.46 45.61 0.39
C SER A 989 22.77 45.43 -0.40
N LYS A 990 23.90 45.59 0.28
CA LYS A 990 25.24 45.33 -0.23
C LYS A 990 25.96 44.34 0.68
N GLY A 991 25.54 43.08 0.64
CA GLY A 991 26.26 42.00 1.32
C GLY A 991 25.60 40.64 1.22
N ASP A 992 24.28 40.58 1.38
CA ASP A 992 23.56 39.31 1.35
C ASP A 992 22.95 39.08 -0.02
N GLY A 993 23.64 38.25 -0.82
CA GLY A 993 23.09 37.74 -2.07
C GLY A 993 21.73 37.11 -1.81
N ALA A 994 20.68 37.65 -2.43
CA ALA A 994 19.38 37.01 -2.47
C ALA A 994 19.59 35.54 -2.89
N ALA A 995 19.21 34.61 -2.02
CA ALA A 995 19.41 33.18 -2.27
C ALA A 995 18.82 32.85 -3.64
N THR A 996 19.68 32.47 -4.59
CA THR A 996 19.25 32.02 -5.92
C THR A 996 18.22 30.89 -5.75
N PRO A 997 17.31 30.67 -6.71
CA PRO A 997 16.38 29.53 -6.65
C PRO A 997 17.09 28.20 -6.39
N MET A 998 18.32 28.03 -6.91
CA MET A 998 19.22 26.91 -6.56
C MET A 998 19.57 26.87 -5.08
N ALA A 999 20.02 27.98 -4.48
CA ALA A 999 20.35 28.03 -3.06
C ALA A 999 19.13 27.66 -2.19
N GLN A 1000 17.94 28.19 -2.48
CA GLN A 1000 16.72 27.83 -1.73
C GLN A 1000 16.39 26.32 -1.81
N ASN A 1001 16.74 25.64 -2.90
CA ASN A 1001 16.53 24.19 -3.04
C ASN A 1001 17.50 23.36 -2.19
N TYR A 1002 18.74 23.81 -1.98
CA TYR A 1002 19.70 23.16 -1.07
C TYR A 1002 19.45 23.52 0.41
N ILE A 1003 18.80 24.66 0.68
CA ILE A 1003 18.44 25.12 2.03
C ILE A 1003 17.17 24.41 2.55
N ASN A 1004 16.29 23.99 1.63
CA ASN A 1004 15.06 23.24 1.93
C ASN A 1004 15.28 21.72 2.06
N ILE A 1005 16.51 21.25 2.34
CA ILE A 1005 16.79 19.85 2.74
C ILE A 1005 16.30 19.63 4.19
N GLY A 1006 15.01 19.85 4.35
CA GLY A 1006 14.19 19.58 5.52
C GLY A 1006 12.86 18.91 5.09
N ALA A 1007 12.75 18.51 3.83
CA ALA A 1007 11.54 17.94 3.24
C ALA A 1007 11.48 16.40 3.29
N ASP A 1008 12.20 15.76 4.23
CA ASP A 1008 11.88 14.38 4.64
C ASP A 1008 10.55 14.30 5.43
N VAL A 1009 9.83 15.42 5.60
CA VAL A 1009 8.50 15.43 6.24
C VAL A 1009 7.38 14.86 5.33
N ALA A 1010 7.72 14.33 4.15
CA ALA A 1010 6.81 13.45 3.40
C ALA A 1010 7.45 12.21 2.77
N ILE A 1011 8.79 12.04 2.80
CA ILE A 1011 9.51 10.84 2.37
C ILE A 1011 10.53 10.49 3.45
N GLY A 1012 10.43 9.30 4.06
CA GLY A 1012 11.53 8.73 4.84
C GLY A 1012 11.85 9.37 6.20
N MET A 1013 10.90 9.43 7.14
CA MET A 1013 11.31 9.36 8.55
C MET A 1013 11.79 7.91 8.80
N GLU A 1014 13.10 7.70 8.86
CA GLU A 1014 13.65 6.58 9.64
C GLU A 1014 13.21 6.87 11.09
N ASP A 1015 12.14 6.22 11.55
CA ASP A 1015 11.89 6.17 12.99
C ASP A 1015 13.14 5.60 13.68
N PRO A 1016 13.55 6.14 14.84
CA PRO A 1016 14.33 5.34 15.77
C PRO A 1016 13.52 4.08 16.09
N ASP A 1017 14.18 2.92 16.03
CA ASP A 1017 13.62 1.59 16.31
C ASP A 1017 12.70 1.65 17.55
N PRO A 1018 11.41 1.26 17.47
CA PRO A 1018 10.55 1.20 18.63
C PRO A 1018 10.91 -0.05 19.42
N LEU A 1019 11.93 0.05 20.29
CA LEU A 1019 12.35 -1.05 21.16
C LEU A 1019 12.17 -0.79 22.66
N ASP A 1020 11.67 0.38 23.04
CA ASP A 1020 11.41 0.69 24.45
C ASP A 1020 9.91 0.74 24.75
N GLU A 1021 9.29 -0.43 24.88
CA GLU A 1021 8.08 -0.57 25.71
C GLU A 1021 8.34 -1.62 26.78
N GLU A 1022 8.37 -1.14 28.03
CA GLU A 1022 8.49 -1.92 29.26
C GLU A 1022 7.39 -3.00 29.34
N GLU A 1023 7.81 -4.26 29.48
CA GLU A 1023 6.92 -5.40 29.67
C GLU A 1023 6.26 -5.36 31.06
N ASN A 1024 4.93 -5.26 31.07
CA ASN A 1024 4.12 -5.53 32.25
C ASN A 1024 3.89 -7.04 32.35
N SER A 1025 4.36 -7.65 33.44
CA SER A 1025 4.36 -9.09 33.67
C SER A 1025 2.99 -9.60 34.11
N ALA A 1026 2.44 -10.54 33.35
CA ALA A 1026 1.38 -11.43 33.82
C ALA A 1026 1.68 -12.85 33.32
N GLU A 1027 2.16 -13.68 34.23
CA GLU A 1027 2.46 -15.11 34.03
C GLU A 1027 1.20 -15.88 33.62
N ARG A 1028 1.30 -16.70 32.57
CA ARG A 1028 0.42 -17.84 32.34
C ARG A 1028 1.22 -19.04 31.83
N GLU A 1029 0.90 -20.19 32.41
CA GLU A 1029 1.62 -21.46 32.37
C GLU A 1029 1.90 -21.98 30.96
N VAL A 1030 3.16 -22.33 30.72
CA VAL A 1030 3.64 -23.06 29.53
C VAL A 1030 3.45 -24.55 29.76
N ILE A 1031 2.76 -25.22 28.86
CA ILE A 1031 2.68 -26.69 28.79
C ILE A 1031 4.07 -27.23 28.46
N GLN A 1032 4.74 -27.83 29.45
CA GLN A 1032 5.98 -28.59 29.27
C GLN A 1032 5.72 -29.84 28.44
N LEU A 1033 6.35 -29.94 27.26
CA LEU A 1033 6.57 -31.23 26.61
C LEU A 1033 7.76 -31.95 27.28
N PRO A 1034 7.77 -33.29 27.34
CA PRO A 1034 8.60 -34.03 28.29
C PRO A 1034 10.09 -33.91 27.99
N PHE A 1035 10.86 -33.62 29.03
CA PHE A 1035 12.32 -33.66 29.07
C PHE A 1035 12.87 -35.04 28.69
N ILE A 1036 13.89 -35.05 27.83
CA ILE A 1036 14.85 -36.17 27.71
C ILE A 1036 16.22 -35.64 28.16
N SER A 1037 16.86 -36.38 29.06
CA SER A 1037 18.12 -36.04 29.72
C SER A 1037 19.33 -35.98 28.73
N PRO A 1038 20.37 -35.17 28.99
CA PRO A 1038 21.49 -34.95 28.08
C PRO A 1038 22.53 -36.06 28.20
N SER A 1039 22.52 -37.04 27.29
CA SER A 1039 23.67 -37.94 27.02
C SER A 1039 23.46 -38.86 25.81
N ALA A 1040 22.75 -38.39 24.77
CA ALA A 1040 22.69 -39.13 23.51
C ALA A 1040 23.96 -38.85 22.69
N LEU A 1041 24.79 -39.87 22.46
CA LEU A 1041 25.90 -39.82 21.51
C LEU A 1041 25.34 -39.44 20.13
N ILE A 1042 25.73 -38.27 19.62
CA ILE A 1042 25.35 -37.80 18.28
C ILE A 1042 25.94 -38.75 17.24
N LYS A 1043 25.10 -39.32 16.39
CA LYS A 1043 25.46 -40.27 15.34
C LYS A 1043 25.19 -39.71 13.96
N VAL A 1044 25.87 -40.26 12.96
CA VAL A 1044 25.56 -40.02 11.55
C VAL A 1044 24.08 -40.33 11.27
N GLY A 1045 23.39 -39.39 10.63
CA GLY A 1045 21.97 -39.42 10.32
C GLY A 1045 21.07 -38.73 11.36
N ASP A 1046 21.57 -38.43 12.57
CA ASP A 1046 20.79 -37.73 13.59
C ASP A 1046 20.38 -36.34 13.12
N ILE A 1047 19.16 -35.94 13.51
CA ILE A 1047 18.75 -34.55 13.40
C ILE A 1047 19.17 -33.86 14.70
N VAL A 1048 20.08 -32.91 14.61
CA VAL A 1048 20.59 -32.12 15.73
C VAL A 1048 20.15 -30.67 15.61
N ARG A 1049 20.04 -30.02 16.77
CA ARG A 1049 19.77 -28.60 16.94
C ARG A 1049 21.03 -27.94 17.49
N ARG A 1050 21.51 -26.85 16.89
CA ARG A 1050 22.53 -26.02 17.54
C ARG A 1050 21.92 -25.31 18.74
N VAL A 1051 22.56 -25.44 19.89
CA VAL A 1051 22.04 -24.98 21.19
C VAL A 1051 21.87 -23.46 21.21
N GLU A 1052 22.77 -22.74 20.54
CA GLU A 1052 22.80 -21.27 20.52
C GLU A 1052 21.61 -20.63 19.81
N ASP A 1053 21.22 -21.14 18.64
CA ASP A 1053 20.28 -20.46 17.74
C ASP A 1053 19.13 -21.36 17.26
N GLY A 1054 19.05 -22.59 17.77
CA GLY A 1054 18.00 -23.53 17.44
C GLY A 1054 18.05 -24.09 16.01
N ALA A 1055 19.10 -23.80 15.23
CA ALA A 1055 19.24 -24.24 13.85
C ALA A 1055 19.30 -25.77 13.76
N ARG A 1056 18.62 -26.35 12.75
CA ARG A 1056 18.48 -27.80 12.60
C ARG A 1056 19.35 -28.34 11.49
N PHE A 1057 20.05 -29.43 11.81
CA PHE A 1057 20.99 -30.08 10.91
C PHE A 1057 20.82 -31.58 10.92
N ARG A 1058 21.19 -32.23 9.82
CA ARG A 1058 21.41 -33.66 9.71
C ARG A 1058 22.90 -33.94 9.83
N VAL A 1059 23.29 -34.80 10.74
CA VAL A 1059 24.69 -35.19 10.94
C VAL A 1059 25.15 -36.08 9.78
N LYS A 1060 26.19 -35.68 9.04
CA LYS A 1060 26.81 -36.46 7.97
C LYS A 1060 27.97 -37.34 8.44
N SER A 1061 28.82 -36.80 9.29
CA SER A 1061 29.95 -37.52 9.87
C SER A 1061 30.31 -36.94 11.23
N VAL A 1062 30.89 -37.76 12.10
CA VAL A 1062 31.38 -37.32 13.41
C VAL A 1062 32.85 -37.72 13.50
N SER A 1063 33.70 -36.75 13.77
CA SER A 1063 35.16 -36.93 13.92
C SER A 1063 35.70 -35.92 14.93
N ASP A 1064 36.60 -36.37 15.80
CA ASP A 1064 37.36 -35.50 16.72
C ASP A 1064 36.50 -34.58 17.60
N GLY A 1065 35.40 -35.11 18.16
CA GLY A 1065 34.52 -34.32 19.03
C GLY A 1065 33.70 -33.26 18.30
N ARG A 1066 33.62 -33.32 16.97
CA ARG A 1066 32.84 -32.42 16.11
C ARG A 1066 31.96 -33.22 15.14
N ALA A 1067 30.83 -32.64 14.75
CA ALA A 1067 29.92 -33.20 13.76
C ALA A 1067 29.94 -32.34 12.49
N TRP A 1068 30.10 -32.99 11.34
CA TRP A 1068 29.82 -32.42 10.03
C TRP A 1068 28.31 -32.49 9.79
N LEU A 1069 27.71 -31.37 9.43
CA LEU A 1069 26.29 -31.12 9.49
C LEU A 1069 25.77 -30.59 8.16
N GLN A 1070 24.76 -31.24 7.63
CA GLN A 1070 23.98 -30.75 6.51
C GLN A 1070 22.77 -29.99 7.05
N TRP A 1071 22.55 -28.74 6.63
CA TRP A 1071 21.33 -28.02 6.97
C TRP A 1071 20.08 -28.82 6.56
N LEU A 1072 19.08 -28.90 7.43
CA LEU A 1072 17.77 -29.46 7.05
C LEU A 1072 16.89 -28.44 6.34
N ASP A 1073 17.12 -27.15 6.60
CA ASP A 1073 16.30 -26.03 6.12
C ASP A 1073 17.03 -25.15 5.08
N GLN A 1074 18.08 -25.66 4.41
CA GLN A 1074 18.75 -24.97 3.29
C GLN A 1074 18.86 -25.90 2.08
N PHE A 1075 18.79 -25.32 0.87
CA PHE A 1075 18.70 -26.06 -0.38
C PHE A 1075 20.06 -26.47 -1.00
N SER A 1076 21.21 -26.03 -0.43
CA SER A 1076 22.54 -26.38 -0.95
C SER A 1076 23.19 -27.54 -0.19
N PRO A 1077 23.54 -28.65 -0.86
CA PRO A 1077 24.37 -29.72 -0.28
C PRO A 1077 25.89 -29.42 -0.36
N LYS A 1078 26.31 -28.21 -0.77
CA LYS A 1078 27.71 -27.95 -1.17
C LYS A 1078 28.70 -27.73 -0.04
N VAL A 1079 28.25 -27.43 1.19
CA VAL A 1079 29.17 -27.26 2.33
C VAL A 1079 28.52 -27.85 3.57
N ASP A 1080 29.13 -28.92 4.09
CA ASP A 1080 28.80 -29.46 5.40
C ASP A 1080 29.40 -28.54 6.47
N ILE A 1081 28.65 -28.20 7.52
CA ILE A 1081 29.12 -27.34 8.62
C ILE A 1081 29.77 -28.20 9.69
N LEU A 1082 30.93 -27.83 10.21
CA LEU A 1082 31.52 -28.52 11.36
C LEU A 1082 31.19 -27.76 12.66
N LEU A 1083 30.43 -28.39 13.56
CA LEU A 1083 30.16 -27.86 14.90
C LEU A 1083 30.68 -28.80 16.00
N PRO A 1084 31.19 -28.28 17.13
CA PRO A 1084 31.49 -29.09 18.30
C PRO A 1084 30.27 -29.86 18.79
N LEU A 1085 30.45 -31.11 19.19
CA LEU A 1085 29.34 -31.96 19.67
C LEU A 1085 28.63 -31.38 20.90
N GLN A 1086 29.35 -30.59 21.71
CA GLN A 1086 28.81 -29.90 22.89
C GLN A 1086 27.82 -28.77 22.55
N ASP A 1087 27.90 -28.23 21.33
CA ASP A 1087 27.05 -27.12 20.87
C ASP A 1087 25.79 -27.65 20.15
N LEU A 1088 25.55 -28.96 20.20
CA LEU A 1088 24.53 -29.67 19.45
C LEU A 1088 23.66 -30.54 20.37
N GLU A 1089 22.36 -30.52 20.12
CA GLU A 1089 21.35 -31.29 20.85
C GLU A 1089 20.56 -32.18 19.89
N VAL A 1090 20.46 -33.48 20.15
CA VAL A 1090 19.74 -34.42 19.27
C VAL A 1090 18.23 -34.20 19.38
N LEU A 1091 17.57 -33.82 18.27
CA LEU A 1091 16.12 -33.69 18.16
C LEU A 1091 15.43 -34.99 17.76
N VAL A 1092 16.03 -35.76 16.83
CA VAL A 1092 15.48 -37.03 16.34
C VAL A 1092 16.63 -38.01 16.12
N ASN A 1093 16.55 -39.17 16.78
CA ASN A 1093 17.47 -40.26 16.55
C ASN A 1093 16.81 -41.30 15.62
N PRO A 1094 17.28 -41.48 14.37
CA PRO A 1094 16.70 -42.45 13.43
C PRO A 1094 16.78 -43.89 13.96
N SER A 1095 17.71 -44.18 14.87
CA SER A 1095 17.86 -45.51 15.48
C SER A 1095 16.84 -45.81 16.59
N ALA A 1096 16.04 -44.82 17.02
CA ALA A 1096 15.01 -44.99 18.05
C ALA A 1096 13.58 -45.17 17.49
N SER A 1097 13.31 -44.86 16.21
CA SER A 1097 11.95 -44.96 15.63
C SER A 1097 11.71 -46.24 14.82
N ARG A 1098 11.92 -47.42 15.41
CA ARG A 1098 11.31 -48.66 14.91
C ARG A 1098 10.02 -48.93 15.68
N LYS A 1099 8.96 -48.13 15.44
CA LYS A 1099 7.54 -48.48 15.65
C LYS A 1099 6.62 -47.27 15.37
N THR A 1100 6.57 -46.78 14.14
CA THR A 1100 5.42 -46.00 13.65
C THR A 1100 5.28 -46.19 12.14
N LYS A 1101 4.03 -46.36 11.69
CA LYS A 1101 3.62 -46.72 10.32
C LYS A 1101 4.17 -45.74 9.26
N PRO A 1102 4.41 -46.20 8.02
CA PRO A 1102 4.91 -45.33 6.95
C PRO A 1102 3.86 -44.25 6.65
N ILE A 1103 4.25 -42.99 6.79
CA ILE A 1103 3.54 -41.87 6.20
C ILE A 1103 3.77 -41.99 4.69
N ARG A 1104 2.67 -42.02 3.94
CA ARG A 1104 2.64 -42.12 2.49
C ARG A 1104 3.52 -41.04 1.87
N GLU A 1105 4.40 -41.47 0.97
CA GLU A 1105 5.03 -40.65 -0.04
C GLU A 1105 3.95 -39.82 -0.76
N PHE A 1106 4.11 -38.50 -0.76
CA PHE A 1106 3.40 -37.66 -1.72
C PHE A 1106 4.13 -37.77 -3.07
N PRO A 1107 3.40 -37.96 -4.17
CA PRO A 1107 3.97 -38.27 -5.47
C PRO A 1107 4.74 -37.08 -6.04
N GLU A 1108 5.83 -37.40 -6.72
CA GLU A 1108 6.52 -36.53 -7.67
C GLU A 1108 5.50 -35.83 -8.58
N MET A 1109 5.36 -34.50 -8.45
CA MET A 1109 4.76 -33.70 -9.51
C MET A 1109 5.89 -33.15 -10.37
N THR A 1110 6.08 -33.82 -11.50
CA THR A 1110 6.64 -33.30 -12.74
C THR A 1110 5.90 -32.02 -13.17
N GLY A 1111 6.64 -30.92 -13.40
CA GLY A 1111 6.12 -29.67 -13.96
C GLY A 1111 6.95 -28.46 -13.57
#